data_AF-A0A660Q8T4-F1
#
_entry.id   AF-A0A660Q8T4-F1
#
_cell.length_a   1.000
_cell.length_b   1.000
_cell.length_c   1.000
_cell.angle_alpha   90.00
_cell.angle_beta   90.00
_cell.angle_gamma   90.00
#
_symmetry.space_group_name_H-M   'P 1'
#
loop_
_entity.id
_entity.type
_entity.pdbx_description
1 polymer ?
#
loop_
_entity_poly.entity_id
_entity_poly.type
_entity_poly.pdbx_seq_one_letter_code
_entity_poly.pdbx_strand_id
1 'polypeptide(L)'
;MGCRSVKSTFTVERLDRQGQMSGITHRPAQWVIAGYFLIACIQPVIGGMLLDFDGLSADFRTWTRGSASAQAERVKEGFAGRGLRFRYTIRPAGEGRGTVSECGLWLTFPQGDLSRFEWLEMYLKGDPEGLQLGLKDALWFEQFLPLEEFAAAPQNGWRPVRIPLARFDGISDWYAVTGMSLVVRSRTAARGEVVVDSIAVGGERRPPPRPRRIRAPYRPPATLDEDTFLQEVEKRACLYFWYEADPSTGLVKDRCKAFYRDGFPVASIAAVGFGLSCLCIADARGWLPREDVYRRVRNTLRFFRDGAEGFRGFFYHFLEMKTGRRAWNCELSSIDTALFLAGALFAGEYFAGTEVAHLADELYRRVDWQWMLNGGIHPSMGWTPEGGFLASRWSGYNEGLLLLILACGSPTHPIDPRAWWELDRTFRHYGPFTFAGPGALFVHQYPHLFIDFRFLEDGLMDYYLNSVQATLAARRWAIVNALQCRSYGENSWGLTACDGPEGYRAYGSPFGQADGTVAPCGAGGSLIFMPDECLAALSNYYRLRGGALWGRYGFVDSFNAEREWISDVHIAIDQGAIALAAENYRSGLIWNYFMRNPHVRRGLQRCGFRPRTITLDELDLRGIWEIGMGKAPSKWSRIRVPGYWEKCGLTEFRGYDGYAVYRRAFYLPEKKREMWTGSEVVLEFGGIDDADEVWVNGIQAGGCGQFPPRFCTAWSRPRQYSIPAEILRFGETNSIILRVYDAMGQGGIWKEPVRLRVVERYPISGWKQERESR
;
A
#
# COMPACT_ATOMS: atom_id res chain seq x y z
N MET A 1 -71.48 43.19 -24.13
CA MET A 1 -70.89 44.46 -23.66
C MET A 1 -70.12 44.15 -22.39
N GLY A 2 -68.84 44.40 -22.20
CA GLY A 2 -67.74 44.83 -23.05
C GLY A 2 -66.49 44.75 -22.16
N CYS A 3 -65.30 44.50 -22.70
CA CYS A 3 -64.09 45.01 -22.06
C CYS A 3 -63.01 45.24 -23.12
N ARG A 4 -62.38 46.41 -22.97
CA ARG A 4 -61.54 47.10 -23.94
C ARG A 4 -60.18 46.42 -24.10
N SER A 5 -59.66 46.45 -25.31
CA SER A 5 -58.25 46.25 -25.62
C SER A 5 -57.41 47.31 -24.91
N VAL A 6 -56.42 46.89 -24.12
CA VAL A 6 -55.25 47.71 -23.79
C VAL A 6 -54.07 47.15 -24.58
N LYS A 7 -53.65 47.90 -25.60
CA LYS A 7 -52.38 47.72 -26.30
C LYS A 7 -51.29 48.34 -25.41
N SER A 8 -50.35 47.52 -24.94
CA SER A 8 -49.11 48.01 -24.34
C SER A 8 -47.97 47.74 -25.31
N THR A 9 -47.49 48.79 -25.96
CA THR A 9 -46.30 48.79 -26.80
C THR A 9 -45.11 49.14 -25.90
N PHE A 10 -44.08 48.30 -25.83
CA PHE A 10 -42.81 48.66 -25.19
C PHE A 10 -41.74 48.87 -26.26
N THR A 11 -41.16 50.08 -26.26
CA THR A 11 -40.02 50.48 -27.10
C THR A 11 -38.75 50.28 -26.27
N VAL A 12 -37.75 49.56 -26.80
CA VAL A 12 -36.39 49.53 -26.20
C VAL A 12 -35.52 50.52 -26.96
N GLU A 13 -35.16 51.61 -26.29
CA GLU A 13 -34.26 52.64 -26.80
C GLU A 13 -32.79 52.21 -26.62
N ARG A 14 -31.95 52.51 -27.61
CA ARG A 14 -30.50 52.39 -27.50
C ARG A 14 -29.92 53.79 -27.39
N LEU A 15 -29.37 54.13 -26.23
CA LEU A 15 -28.54 55.33 -26.07
C LEU A 15 -27.23 55.10 -26.83
N ASP A 16 -26.89 56.01 -27.75
CA ASP A 16 -25.52 56.13 -28.21
C ASP A 16 -24.66 56.86 -27.16
N ARG A 17 -23.34 56.93 -27.39
CA ARG A 17 -22.37 57.46 -26.40
C ARG A 17 -22.53 58.96 -26.09
N GLN A 18 -23.51 59.67 -26.66
CA GLN A 18 -23.75 61.11 -26.42
C GLN A 18 -25.21 61.49 -26.14
N GLY A 19 -26.16 60.54 -26.12
CA GLY A 19 -27.47 60.74 -25.48
C GLY A 19 -28.52 61.53 -26.28
N GLN A 20 -28.56 61.42 -27.61
CA GLN A 20 -29.70 61.90 -28.40
C GLN A 20 -30.40 60.81 -29.23
N MET A 21 -31.73 60.92 -29.32
CA MET A 21 -32.64 59.94 -29.93
C MET A 21 -32.97 60.27 -31.39
N SER A 22 -32.97 59.25 -32.27
CA SER A 22 -33.71 59.31 -33.53
C SER A 22 -34.44 57.97 -33.78
N GLY A 23 -35.71 58.07 -34.14
CA GLY A 23 -36.71 57.01 -34.00
C GLY A 23 -36.82 56.03 -35.16
N ILE A 24 -37.34 54.84 -34.85
CA ILE A 24 -37.77 53.80 -35.80
C ILE A 24 -39.28 53.57 -35.58
N THR A 25 -40.03 53.41 -36.67
CA THR A 25 -41.44 53.00 -36.66
C THR A 25 -41.65 51.63 -37.34
N HIS A 26 -42.64 50.90 -36.83
CA HIS A 26 -42.80 49.44 -36.75
C HIS A 26 -43.05 48.61 -38.03
N ARG A 27 -42.65 47.32 -37.94
CA ARG A 27 -43.34 46.12 -38.45
C ARG A 27 -43.67 45.18 -37.25
N PRO A 28 -44.63 44.24 -37.35
CA PRO A 28 -45.32 43.64 -36.19
C PRO A 28 -44.36 42.87 -35.29
N ALA A 29 -44.39 43.16 -33.99
CA ALA A 29 -43.49 42.58 -33.00
C ALA A 29 -43.71 41.06 -32.89
N GLN A 30 -42.76 40.29 -33.41
CA GLN A 30 -42.52 38.92 -32.97
C GLN A 30 -42.20 38.99 -31.47
N TRP A 31 -43.00 38.37 -30.61
CA TRP A 31 -42.64 38.24 -29.20
C TRP A 31 -41.31 37.47 -29.11
N VAL A 32 -40.32 38.01 -28.41
CA VAL A 32 -39.05 37.32 -28.14
C VAL A 32 -38.94 37.21 -26.64
N ILE A 33 -39.07 36.00 -26.08
CA ILE A 33 -38.86 35.77 -24.65
C ILE A 33 -37.40 35.37 -24.48
N ALA A 34 -36.64 36.19 -23.75
CA ALA A 34 -35.26 35.91 -23.39
C ALA A 34 -35.16 35.64 -21.88
N GLY A 35 -34.63 34.47 -21.48
CA GLY A 35 -34.49 34.07 -20.09
C GLY A 35 -33.09 33.52 -19.79
N TYR A 36 -32.70 33.55 -18.51
CA TYR A 36 -31.44 32.99 -18.01
C TYR A 36 -31.74 31.88 -17.00
N PHE A 37 -31.10 30.72 -17.17
CA PHE A 37 -31.05 29.67 -16.14
C PHE A 37 -29.62 29.51 -15.64
N LEU A 38 -29.44 29.40 -14.33
CA LEU A 38 -28.19 29.03 -13.68
C LEU A 38 -28.44 27.63 -13.09
N ILE A 39 -27.81 26.61 -13.68
CA ILE A 39 -27.89 25.26 -13.14
C ILE A 39 -26.73 25.10 -12.17
N ALA A 40 -27.11 24.90 -10.91
CA ALA A 40 -26.20 24.70 -9.82
C ALA A 40 -26.52 23.29 -9.25
N CYS A 41 -25.72 22.28 -9.62
CA CYS A 41 -25.88 20.86 -9.28
C CYS A 41 -25.66 20.49 -7.79
N ILE A 42 -26.73 20.07 -7.11
CA ILE A 42 -26.78 18.92 -6.19
C ILE A 42 -25.84 18.92 -4.94
N GLN A 43 -26.40 19.07 -3.71
CA GLN A 43 -25.64 19.18 -2.43
C GLN A 43 -25.48 17.87 -1.62
N PRO A 44 -24.29 17.58 -1.05
CA PRO A 44 -24.08 16.48 -0.08
C PRO A 44 -24.34 16.90 1.39
N VAL A 45 -24.56 15.91 2.27
CA VAL A 45 -25.00 16.11 3.67
C VAL A 45 -23.82 16.37 4.63
N ILE A 46 -23.67 17.64 5.04
CA ILE A 46 -23.26 18.23 6.35
C ILE A 46 -22.47 19.52 6.09
N GLY A 47 -23.08 20.68 6.36
CA GLY A 47 -22.42 22.00 6.42
C GLY A 47 -22.28 22.69 5.05
N GLY A 48 -23.06 23.74 4.82
CA GLY A 48 -23.29 24.28 3.48
C GLY A 48 -22.09 24.94 2.81
N MET A 49 -22.04 24.81 1.48
CA MET A 49 -21.47 25.81 0.57
C MET A 49 -22.15 25.68 -0.80
N LEU A 50 -22.36 26.84 -1.45
CA LEU A 50 -22.88 26.97 -2.80
C LEU A 50 -22.00 26.22 -3.80
N LEU A 51 -22.61 25.89 -4.93
CA LEU A 51 -22.05 25.00 -5.92
C LEU A 51 -20.68 25.38 -6.49
N ASP A 52 -19.79 24.41 -6.40
CA ASP A 52 -18.55 24.33 -7.15
C ASP A 52 -18.62 23.13 -8.11
N PHE A 53 -18.41 23.35 -9.41
CA PHE A 53 -18.19 22.25 -10.37
C PHE A 53 -16.79 21.60 -10.17
N ASP A 54 -15.96 22.08 -9.23
CA ASP A 54 -14.72 21.41 -8.85
C ASP A 54 -15.05 20.12 -8.06
N GLY A 55 -15.12 18.99 -8.80
CA GLY A 55 -15.36 17.65 -8.26
C GLY A 55 -16.29 16.78 -9.12
N LEU A 56 -17.07 17.40 -10.01
CA LEU A 56 -17.93 16.72 -10.99
C LEU A 56 -17.42 17.02 -12.40
N SER A 57 -16.73 16.05 -13.02
CA SER A 57 -16.49 16.12 -14.46
C SER A 57 -17.83 16.00 -15.18
N ALA A 58 -18.21 17.02 -15.93
CA ALA A 58 -19.46 17.07 -16.67
C ALA A 58 -19.30 17.83 -17.99
N ASP A 59 -19.85 17.30 -19.08
CA ASP A 59 -19.89 17.95 -20.39
C ASP A 59 -21.32 18.38 -20.73
N PHE A 60 -21.47 19.46 -21.50
CA PHE A 60 -22.78 19.97 -21.87
C PHE A 60 -22.89 20.32 -23.36
N ARG A 61 -24.09 20.15 -23.92
CA ARG A 61 -24.42 20.53 -25.30
C ARG A 61 -25.81 21.15 -25.35
N THR A 62 -26.00 22.15 -26.20
CA THR A 62 -27.33 22.72 -26.45
C THR A 62 -27.89 22.20 -27.76
N TRP A 63 -29.22 22.16 -27.87
CA TRP A 63 -29.92 21.86 -29.11
C TRP A 63 -31.16 22.75 -29.25
N THR A 64 -31.60 22.98 -30.49
CA THR A 64 -32.75 23.84 -30.80
C THR A 64 -33.60 23.23 -31.91
N ARG A 65 -34.90 23.52 -31.89
CA ARG A 65 -35.87 23.12 -32.92
C ARG A 65 -36.89 24.24 -33.13
N GLY A 66 -37.21 24.55 -34.39
CA GLY A 66 -38.10 25.65 -34.74
C GLY A 66 -37.44 27.02 -34.57
N SER A 67 -38.21 28.04 -34.16
CA SER A 67 -37.73 29.42 -34.00
C SER A 67 -37.13 29.66 -32.61
N ALA A 68 -36.20 28.81 -32.19
CA ALA A 68 -35.54 28.84 -30.88
C ALA A 68 -34.00 28.94 -31.00
N SER A 69 -33.36 29.58 -30.02
CA SER A 69 -31.91 29.64 -29.88
C SER A 69 -31.50 29.34 -28.44
N ALA A 70 -30.39 28.63 -28.25
CA ALA A 70 -29.86 28.32 -26.93
C ALA A 70 -28.34 28.29 -26.90
N GLN A 71 -27.77 28.83 -25.83
CA GLN A 71 -26.33 28.90 -25.58
C GLN A 71 -26.06 28.51 -24.13
N ALA A 72 -25.05 27.67 -23.93
CA ALA A 72 -24.58 27.31 -22.60
C ALA A 72 -23.11 27.69 -22.49
N GLU A 73 -22.73 28.25 -21.34
CA GLU A 73 -21.34 28.58 -21.05
C GLU A 73 -21.05 28.36 -19.57
N ARG A 74 -19.81 27.97 -19.27
CA ARG A 74 -19.34 27.95 -17.88
C ARG A 74 -19.11 29.38 -17.44
N VAL A 75 -19.63 29.75 -16.29
CA VAL A 75 -19.49 31.08 -15.72
C VAL A 75 -18.89 31.01 -14.33
N LYS A 76 -18.26 32.10 -13.91
CA LYS A 76 -17.73 32.27 -12.56
C LYS A 76 -18.40 33.52 -11.99
N GLU A 77 -19.66 33.42 -11.61
CA GLU A 77 -20.46 34.56 -11.16
C GLU A 77 -21.31 34.19 -9.94
N GLY A 78 -21.10 34.87 -8.81
CA GLY A 78 -21.97 34.85 -7.62
C GLY A 78 -21.68 33.76 -6.57
N PHE A 79 -21.79 34.16 -5.29
CA PHE A 79 -21.47 33.46 -4.02
C PHE A 79 -20.92 32.03 -4.15
N ALA A 80 -19.60 31.92 -4.37
CA ALA A 80 -18.78 30.75 -4.04
C ALA A 80 -18.64 29.56 -5.04
N GLY A 81 -18.62 29.78 -6.36
CA GLY A 81 -18.08 28.74 -7.27
C GLY A 81 -18.22 28.97 -8.77
N ARG A 82 -17.63 28.07 -9.58
CA ARG A 82 -17.87 27.97 -11.04
C ARG A 82 -19.26 27.35 -11.26
N GLY A 83 -20.06 27.86 -12.19
CA GLY A 83 -21.42 27.39 -12.49
C GLY A 83 -21.70 27.24 -14.00
N LEU A 84 -22.82 26.62 -14.37
CA LEU A 84 -23.27 26.50 -15.76
C LEU A 84 -24.43 27.47 -16.04
N ARG A 85 -24.21 28.44 -16.92
CA ARG A 85 -25.24 29.38 -17.38
C ARG A 85 -25.83 28.88 -18.68
N PHE A 86 -27.14 28.64 -18.70
CA PHE A 86 -27.90 28.28 -19.89
C PHE A 86 -28.82 29.44 -20.27
N ARG A 87 -28.53 30.09 -21.40
CA ARG A 87 -29.37 31.11 -22.01
C ARG A 87 -30.19 30.48 -23.10
N TYR A 88 -31.47 30.84 -23.13
CA TYR A 88 -32.38 30.39 -24.17
C TYR A 88 -33.28 31.54 -24.62
N THR A 89 -33.74 31.42 -25.85
CA THR A 89 -34.67 32.36 -26.46
C THR A 89 -35.61 31.58 -27.34
N ILE A 90 -36.91 31.70 -27.07
CA ILE A 90 -37.94 31.03 -27.85
C ILE A 90 -38.83 32.11 -28.45
N ARG A 91 -38.99 32.08 -29.78
CA ARG A 91 -39.98 32.91 -30.48
C ARG A 91 -41.27 32.10 -30.63
N PRO A 92 -42.44 32.64 -30.27
CA PRO A 92 -43.70 31.95 -30.47
C PRO A 92 -43.93 31.67 -31.95
N ALA A 93 -44.51 30.52 -32.22
CA ALA A 93 -45.06 30.21 -33.52
C ALA A 93 -46.08 31.30 -33.91
N GLY A 94 -45.97 31.83 -35.13
CA GLY A 94 -47.01 32.69 -35.67
C GLY A 94 -48.36 31.96 -35.66
N GLU A 95 -49.47 32.71 -35.56
CA GLU A 95 -50.83 32.18 -35.58
C GLU A 95 -51.08 31.38 -36.87
N GLY A 96 -50.81 30.07 -36.83
CA GLY A 96 -50.84 29.21 -38.01
C GLY A 96 -50.23 27.83 -37.75
N ARG A 97 -51.11 26.90 -37.35
CA ARG A 97 -50.92 25.42 -37.27
C ARG A 97 -49.59 24.91 -36.66
N GLY A 98 -49.66 24.58 -35.37
CA GLY A 98 -48.95 23.43 -34.78
C GLY A 98 -47.42 23.45 -34.72
N THR A 99 -46.77 24.59 -34.91
CA THR A 99 -45.31 24.68 -34.83
C THR A 99 -44.86 24.79 -33.37
N VAL A 100 -44.06 23.81 -32.93
CA VAL A 100 -43.48 23.75 -31.58
C VAL A 100 -42.03 24.25 -31.65
N SER A 101 -41.71 25.30 -30.90
CA SER A 101 -40.34 25.78 -30.72
C SER A 101 -39.77 25.21 -29.41
N GLU A 102 -38.62 24.54 -29.51
CA GLU A 102 -37.95 23.89 -28.38
C GLU A 102 -36.48 24.24 -28.37
N CYS A 103 -35.91 24.30 -27.17
CA CYS A 103 -34.48 24.21 -27.01
C CYS A 103 -34.15 23.44 -25.73
N GLY A 104 -32.97 22.85 -25.68
CA GLY A 104 -32.59 22.07 -24.52
C GLY A 104 -31.11 22.11 -24.25
N LEU A 105 -30.79 21.65 -23.06
CA LEU A 105 -29.45 21.45 -22.55
C LEU A 105 -29.29 19.98 -22.20
N TRP A 106 -28.31 19.34 -22.80
CA TRP A 106 -27.88 18.00 -22.45
C TRP A 106 -26.66 18.09 -21.54
N LEU A 107 -26.71 17.44 -20.38
CA LEU A 107 -25.63 17.27 -19.42
C LEU A 107 -25.19 15.81 -19.44
N THR A 108 -23.88 15.58 -19.49
CA THR A 108 -23.29 14.24 -19.35
C THR A 108 -22.42 14.24 -18.10
N PHE A 109 -22.49 13.17 -17.31
CA PHE A 109 -21.74 12.98 -16.07
C PHE A 109 -20.83 11.77 -16.20
N PRO A 110 -19.62 11.88 -16.79
CA PRO A 110 -18.75 10.74 -17.02
C PRO A 110 -18.29 10.04 -15.73
N GLN A 111 -18.16 10.78 -14.61
CA GLN A 111 -17.59 10.26 -13.35
C GLN A 111 -18.40 10.59 -12.06
N GLY A 112 -19.51 11.34 -12.15
CA GLY A 112 -20.32 11.74 -10.97
C GLY A 112 -21.28 10.67 -10.44
N ASP A 113 -21.32 10.42 -9.13
CA ASP A 113 -22.27 9.52 -8.46
C ASP A 113 -23.51 10.31 -8.00
N LEU A 114 -24.61 10.23 -8.76
CA LEU A 114 -25.83 10.99 -8.47
C LEU A 114 -26.67 10.38 -7.33
N SER A 115 -26.33 9.18 -6.83
CA SER A 115 -27.07 8.51 -5.74
C SER A 115 -26.86 9.13 -4.36
N ARG A 116 -25.83 9.96 -4.21
CA ARG A 116 -25.44 10.61 -2.95
C ARG A 116 -26.27 11.84 -2.61
N PHE A 117 -27.33 12.08 -3.37
CA PHE A 117 -28.04 13.32 -3.35
C PHE A 117 -29.55 13.12 -3.29
N GLU A 118 -30.25 14.04 -2.63
CA GLU A 118 -31.71 13.92 -2.42
C GLU A 118 -32.55 14.81 -3.34
N TRP A 119 -31.98 15.90 -3.87
CA TRP A 119 -32.72 16.94 -4.60
C TRP A 119 -31.92 17.44 -5.81
N LEU A 120 -32.60 17.68 -6.92
CA LEU A 120 -32.11 18.54 -8.00
C LEU A 120 -32.49 19.99 -7.67
N GLU A 121 -31.51 20.86 -7.46
CA GLU A 121 -31.75 22.29 -7.25
C GLU A 121 -31.35 23.09 -8.50
N MET A 122 -32.18 24.06 -8.91
CA MET A 122 -31.93 24.92 -10.07
C MET A 122 -32.29 26.36 -9.72
N TYR A 123 -31.49 27.33 -10.16
CA TYR A 123 -31.81 28.74 -9.98
C TYR A 123 -32.37 29.32 -11.29
N LEU A 124 -33.61 29.79 -11.25
CA LEU A 124 -34.32 30.30 -12.42
C LEU A 124 -34.47 31.83 -12.36
N LYS A 125 -34.29 32.51 -13.50
CA LYS A 125 -34.50 33.96 -13.65
C LYS A 125 -35.17 34.26 -15.01
N GLY A 126 -36.45 34.62 -14.98
CA GLY A 126 -37.27 34.88 -16.17
C GLY A 126 -38.40 35.89 -15.90
N ASP A 127 -39.15 36.23 -16.94
CA ASP A 127 -40.28 37.16 -16.88
C ASP A 127 -41.38 36.63 -15.92
N PRO A 128 -41.77 37.36 -14.86
CA PRO A 128 -42.63 36.83 -13.79
C PRO A 128 -44.00 36.32 -14.23
N GLU A 129 -44.53 36.79 -15.36
CA GLU A 129 -45.88 36.45 -15.83
C GLU A 129 -45.94 35.21 -16.74
N GLY A 130 -44.81 34.57 -17.04
CA GLY A 130 -44.75 33.57 -18.10
C GLY A 130 -43.86 32.36 -17.82
N LEU A 131 -43.66 31.96 -16.57
CA LEU A 131 -42.88 30.75 -16.27
C LEU A 131 -43.77 29.68 -15.63
N GLN A 132 -43.93 28.53 -16.32
CA GLN A 132 -44.54 27.33 -15.74
C GLN A 132 -43.52 26.17 -15.80
N LEU A 133 -43.51 25.30 -14.78
CA LEU A 133 -42.63 24.13 -14.73
C LEU A 133 -43.47 22.86 -14.87
N GLY A 134 -43.21 22.07 -15.92
CA GLY A 134 -43.75 20.73 -16.10
C GLY A 134 -42.63 19.68 -15.99
N LEU A 135 -42.93 18.55 -15.34
CA LEU A 135 -42.05 17.39 -15.27
C LEU A 135 -42.65 16.25 -16.08
N LYS A 136 -41.82 15.54 -16.85
CA LYS A 136 -42.22 14.43 -17.71
C LYS A 136 -41.37 13.19 -17.39
N ASP A 137 -42.02 12.08 -17.05
CA ASP A 137 -41.37 10.79 -16.80
C ASP A 137 -41.38 9.87 -18.05
N ALA A 138 -40.82 8.66 -17.91
CA ALA A 138 -40.75 7.66 -18.99
C ALA A 138 -42.13 7.10 -19.43
N LEU A 139 -43.21 7.41 -18.70
CA LEU A 139 -44.57 6.92 -18.94
C LEU A 139 -45.55 8.02 -19.39
N TRP A 140 -45.06 9.21 -19.73
CA TRP A 140 -45.85 10.36 -20.21
C TRP A 140 -46.86 10.91 -19.18
N PHE A 141 -46.44 11.09 -17.93
CA PHE A 141 -47.21 11.86 -16.94
C PHE A 141 -46.90 13.37 -17.04
N GLU A 142 -47.93 14.24 -17.05
CA GLU A 142 -47.79 15.70 -16.93
C GLU A 142 -48.33 16.14 -15.55
N GLN A 143 -47.45 16.60 -14.65
CA GLN A 143 -47.87 17.26 -13.39
C GLN A 143 -47.38 18.72 -13.41
N PHE A 144 -48.31 19.66 -13.32
CA PHE A 144 -48.04 21.10 -13.32
C PHE A 144 -47.92 21.61 -11.87
N LEU A 145 -46.88 22.40 -11.57
CA LEU A 145 -46.80 23.12 -10.29
C LEU A 145 -47.70 24.38 -10.33
N PRO A 146 -48.47 24.72 -9.27
CA PRO A 146 -49.31 25.91 -9.26
C PRO A 146 -48.50 27.22 -9.38
N LEU A 147 -48.93 28.12 -10.25
CA LEU A 147 -48.35 29.45 -10.51
C LEU A 147 -48.23 30.36 -9.27
N GLU A 148 -49.00 30.08 -8.23
CA GLU A 148 -49.12 30.87 -7.00
C GLU A 148 -47.81 30.95 -6.21
N GLU A 149 -46.96 29.90 -6.27
CA GLU A 149 -45.63 29.89 -5.67
C GLU A 149 -44.63 30.81 -6.43
N PHE A 150 -44.90 31.11 -7.70
CA PHE A 150 -44.09 32.00 -8.54
C PHE A 150 -44.51 33.48 -8.45
N ALA A 151 -45.70 33.82 -7.97
CA ALA A 151 -46.19 35.20 -7.96
C ALA A 151 -45.55 36.12 -6.90
N ALA A 152 -44.84 35.57 -5.90
CA ALA A 152 -44.51 36.31 -4.66
C ALA A 152 -43.08 36.87 -4.49
N ALA A 153 -42.18 36.85 -5.49
CA ALA A 153 -40.78 37.31 -5.29
C ALA A 153 -40.39 38.60 -6.05
N PRO A 154 -39.38 39.34 -5.53
CA PRO A 154 -39.09 40.71 -5.95
C PRO A 154 -38.41 40.82 -7.32
N GLN A 155 -38.53 42.02 -7.91
CA GLN A 155 -37.89 42.44 -9.17
C GLN A 155 -36.36 42.37 -9.04
N ASN A 156 -35.76 41.23 -9.42
CA ASN A 156 -34.36 40.96 -9.85
C ASN A 156 -33.77 39.62 -9.36
N GLY A 157 -34.47 38.86 -8.52
CA GLY A 157 -33.92 37.67 -7.83
C GLY A 157 -33.97 36.37 -8.63
N TRP A 158 -32.84 35.65 -8.67
CA TRP A 158 -32.80 34.22 -9.00
C TRP A 158 -33.66 33.43 -8.00
N ARG A 159 -34.46 32.48 -8.46
CA ARG A 159 -35.29 31.64 -7.59
C ARG A 159 -34.82 30.19 -7.58
N PRO A 160 -34.55 29.59 -6.41
CA PRO A 160 -34.26 28.17 -6.33
C PRO A 160 -35.54 27.36 -6.57
N VAL A 161 -35.43 26.33 -7.39
CA VAL A 161 -36.43 25.28 -7.58
C VAL A 161 -35.78 23.97 -7.19
N ARG A 162 -36.34 23.29 -6.18
CA ARG A 162 -35.87 21.99 -5.70
C ARG A 162 -36.85 20.91 -6.12
N ILE A 163 -36.35 19.94 -6.88
CA ILE A 163 -37.10 18.77 -7.30
C ILE A 163 -36.52 17.56 -6.55
N PRO A 164 -37.24 16.94 -5.60
CA PRO A 164 -36.76 15.72 -4.97
C PRO A 164 -36.48 14.65 -6.02
N LEU A 165 -35.32 14.00 -5.93
CA LEU A 165 -34.98 12.89 -6.82
C LEU A 165 -35.99 11.73 -6.68
N ALA A 166 -36.61 11.59 -5.51
CA ALA A 166 -37.69 10.62 -5.30
C ALA A 166 -38.94 10.83 -6.19
N ARG A 167 -39.11 11.99 -6.85
CA ARG A 167 -40.25 12.24 -7.75
C ARG A 167 -40.08 11.72 -9.18
N PHE A 168 -38.90 11.21 -9.55
CA PHE A 168 -38.70 10.62 -10.87
C PHE A 168 -39.05 9.13 -10.84
N ASP A 169 -40.35 8.83 -10.97
CA ASP A 169 -40.85 7.46 -11.05
C ASP A 169 -40.24 6.73 -12.27
N GLY A 170 -39.66 5.56 -12.02
CA GLY A 170 -38.96 4.76 -13.05
C GLY A 170 -37.42 4.81 -12.98
N ILE A 171 -36.82 5.69 -12.17
CA ILE A 171 -35.38 5.65 -11.86
C ILE A 171 -35.17 4.94 -10.52
N SER A 172 -34.82 3.65 -10.56
CA SER A 172 -34.53 2.88 -9.34
C SER A 172 -33.08 2.98 -8.87
N ASP A 173 -32.18 3.49 -9.73
CA ASP A 173 -30.75 3.57 -9.48
C ASP A 173 -30.16 4.88 -10.02
N TRP A 174 -30.02 5.86 -9.13
CA TRP A 174 -29.43 7.16 -9.46
C TRP A 174 -27.92 7.08 -9.78
N TYR A 175 -27.22 6.02 -9.35
CA TYR A 175 -25.84 5.81 -9.74
C TYR A 175 -25.72 5.46 -11.24
N ALA A 176 -26.72 4.79 -11.79
CA ALA A 176 -26.75 4.34 -13.18
C ALA A 176 -26.94 5.49 -14.20
N VAL A 177 -27.35 6.67 -13.73
CA VAL A 177 -27.66 7.83 -14.56
C VAL A 177 -26.36 8.50 -15.03
N THR A 178 -26.11 8.49 -16.34
CA THR A 178 -24.88 9.05 -16.95
C THR A 178 -25.11 10.38 -17.67
N GLY A 179 -26.36 10.79 -17.83
CA GLY A 179 -26.74 12.01 -18.51
C GLY A 179 -28.13 12.48 -18.07
N MET A 180 -28.32 13.79 -18.17
CA MET A 180 -29.58 14.46 -17.88
C MET A 180 -29.82 15.51 -18.94
N SER A 181 -31.03 15.58 -19.45
CA SER A 181 -31.44 16.58 -20.42
C SER A 181 -32.55 17.42 -19.84
N LEU A 182 -32.41 18.73 -20.02
CA LEU A 182 -33.41 19.72 -19.68
C LEU A 182 -33.97 20.27 -20.99
N VAL A 183 -35.28 20.16 -21.18
CA VAL A 183 -35.97 20.63 -22.38
C VAL A 183 -36.91 21.76 -22.01
N VAL A 184 -36.80 22.86 -22.75
CA VAL A 184 -37.66 24.03 -22.64
C VAL A 184 -38.49 24.10 -23.92
N ARG A 185 -39.82 24.06 -23.78
CA ARG A 185 -40.78 24.14 -24.90
C ARG A 185 -41.67 25.36 -24.71
N SER A 186 -42.08 25.96 -25.82
CA SER A 186 -43.26 26.82 -25.84
C SER A 186 -44.35 26.15 -26.67
N ARG A 187 -45.55 25.97 -26.09
CA ARG A 187 -46.78 25.59 -26.80
C ARG A 187 -47.75 26.77 -26.72
N THR A 188 -48.32 27.18 -27.85
CA THR A 188 -49.26 28.30 -27.91
C THR A 188 -50.59 27.97 -27.22
N ALA A 189 -50.82 28.55 -26.05
CA ALA A 189 -52.15 28.95 -25.58
C ALA A 189 -51.99 30.19 -24.68
N ALA A 190 -52.18 31.38 -25.27
CA ALA A 190 -52.38 32.69 -24.63
C ALA A 190 -51.40 33.12 -23.50
N ARG A 191 -50.63 34.18 -23.79
CA ARG A 191 -49.71 34.93 -22.89
C ARG A 191 -48.39 34.24 -22.60
N GLY A 192 -47.33 34.58 -23.35
CA GLY A 192 -45.94 34.64 -22.87
C GLY A 192 -45.33 33.47 -22.09
N GLU A 193 -45.97 32.29 -21.99
CA GLU A 193 -45.57 31.22 -21.11
C GLU A 193 -44.44 30.37 -21.73
N VAL A 194 -43.31 30.33 -21.05
CA VAL A 194 -42.21 29.40 -21.22
C VAL A 194 -42.41 28.26 -20.25
N VAL A 195 -42.45 27.04 -20.78
CA VAL A 195 -42.61 25.82 -20.00
C VAL A 195 -41.30 25.04 -20.04
N VAL A 196 -40.74 24.70 -18.87
CA VAL A 196 -39.80 23.57 -18.82
C VAL A 196 -40.65 22.34 -19.07
N ASP A 197 -40.45 21.69 -20.20
CA ASP A 197 -41.41 20.73 -20.77
C ASP A 197 -41.05 19.29 -20.43
N SER A 198 -39.75 19.01 -20.28
CA SER A 198 -39.30 17.71 -19.82
C SER A 198 -37.89 17.78 -19.24
N ILE A 199 -37.66 16.97 -18.20
CA ILE A 199 -36.33 16.59 -17.75
C ILE A 199 -36.22 15.10 -18.05
N ALA A 200 -35.42 14.73 -19.05
CA ALA A 200 -35.19 13.33 -19.38
C ALA A 200 -33.78 12.93 -18.96
N VAL A 201 -33.66 11.91 -18.11
CA VAL A 201 -32.39 11.31 -17.74
C VAL A 201 -32.04 10.17 -18.69
N GLY A 202 -30.76 9.94 -18.93
CA GLY A 202 -30.27 8.83 -19.74
C GLY A 202 -29.04 8.18 -19.12
N GLY A 203 -28.91 6.87 -19.25
CA GLY A 203 -27.68 6.15 -18.88
C GLY A 203 -27.88 4.72 -18.43
N GLU A 204 -26.91 3.89 -18.82
CA GLU A 204 -26.58 2.59 -18.23
C GLU A 204 -25.15 2.67 -17.68
N ARG A 205 -24.97 3.24 -16.49
CA ARG A 205 -23.85 2.82 -15.63
C ARG A 205 -24.30 1.53 -14.95
N ARG A 206 -23.55 0.44 -15.09
CA ARG A 206 -23.78 -0.71 -14.22
C ARG A 206 -23.41 -0.29 -12.80
N PRO A 207 -24.33 -0.31 -11.82
CA PRO A 207 -23.96 -0.08 -10.44
C PRO A 207 -22.87 -1.06 -10.00
N PRO A 208 -21.84 -0.65 -9.24
CA PRO A 208 -21.30 -1.61 -8.28
C PRO A 208 -22.49 -1.96 -7.40
N PRO A 209 -22.81 -3.25 -7.23
CA PRO A 209 -23.96 -3.63 -6.45
C PRO A 209 -23.85 -2.94 -5.09
N ARG A 210 -24.93 -2.31 -4.59
CA ARG A 210 -25.12 -2.22 -3.12
C ARG A 210 -24.72 -3.60 -2.60
N PRO A 211 -23.94 -3.75 -1.50
CA PRO A 211 -23.69 -5.06 -0.97
C PRO A 211 -25.05 -5.66 -0.62
N ARG A 212 -25.61 -6.42 -1.56
CA ARG A 212 -26.55 -7.48 -1.28
C ARG A 212 -25.81 -8.28 -0.22
N ARG A 213 -26.55 -8.91 0.69
CA ARG A 213 -26.10 -10.20 1.18
C ARG A 213 -25.85 -11.06 -0.07
N ILE A 214 -24.65 -10.98 -0.63
CA ILE A 214 -24.17 -11.91 -1.62
C ILE A 214 -24.09 -13.18 -0.80
N ARG A 215 -25.13 -14.01 -0.90
CA ARG A 215 -24.93 -15.43 -0.62
C ARG A 215 -23.81 -15.81 -1.56
N ALA A 216 -22.65 -16.11 -0.99
CA ALA A 216 -21.51 -16.60 -1.76
C ALA A 216 -22.07 -17.64 -2.75
N PRO A 217 -21.86 -17.48 -4.07
CA PRO A 217 -22.38 -18.43 -5.07
C PRO A 217 -21.85 -19.85 -4.81
N TYR A 218 -20.77 -19.94 -4.03
CA TYR A 218 -20.24 -21.14 -3.43
C TYR A 218 -20.40 -21.08 -1.92
N ARG A 219 -21.24 -21.96 -1.35
CA ARG A 219 -21.24 -22.18 0.10
C ARG A 219 -20.11 -23.17 0.39
N PRO A 220 -19.04 -22.76 1.09
CA PRO A 220 -18.00 -23.70 1.46
C PRO A 220 -18.59 -24.89 2.26
N PRO A 221 -18.01 -26.10 2.13
CA PRO A 221 -18.34 -27.22 3.00
C PRO A 221 -18.27 -26.79 4.47
N ALA A 222 -19.24 -27.22 5.29
CA ALA A 222 -19.31 -26.81 6.69
C ALA A 222 -18.11 -27.33 7.53
N THR A 223 -17.50 -28.43 7.08
CA THR A 223 -16.40 -29.14 7.76
C THR A 223 -15.39 -29.67 6.74
N LEU A 224 -14.14 -29.25 6.91
CA LEU A 224 -12.96 -29.87 6.31
C LEU A 224 -12.03 -30.21 7.49
N ASP A 225 -11.24 -31.28 7.39
CA ASP A 225 -10.08 -31.42 8.27
C ASP A 225 -9.09 -30.27 8.01
N GLU A 226 -8.23 -29.97 8.98
CA GLU A 226 -7.33 -28.81 8.90
C GLU A 226 -6.40 -28.86 7.70
N ASP A 227 -5.90 -30.04 7.32
CA ASP A 227 -4.97 -30.15 6.20
C ASP A 227 -5.68 -29.84 4.87
N THR A 228 -6.85 -30.45 4.65
CA THR A 228 -7.69 -30.17 3.48
C THR A 228 -8.16 -28.71 3.45
N PHE A 229 -8.50 -28.12 4.60
CA PHE A 229 -8.88 -26.72 4.69
C PHE A 229 -7.73 -25.80 4.27
N LEU A 230 -6.54 -26.00 4.85
CA LEU A 230 -5.37 -25.20 4.54
C LEU A 230 -4.95 -25.35 3.08
N GLN A 231 -5.03 -26.57 2.53
CA GLN A 231 -4.78 -26.81 1.11
C GLN A 231 -5.75 -26.01 0.21
N GLU A 232 -7.03 -25.95 0.56
CA GLU A 232 -8.02 -25.20 -0.22
C GLU A 232 -7.78 -23.68 -0.13
N VAL A 233 -7.39 -23.16 1.04
CA VAL A 233 -6.97 -21.75 1.23
C VAL A 233 -5.78 -21.43 0.33
N GLU A 234 -4.72 -22.23 0.41
CA GLU A 234 -3.47 -22.07 -0.35
C GLU A 234 -3.71 -22.16 -1.86
N LYS A 235 -4.47 -23.18 -2.30
CA LYS A 235 -4.80 -23.42 -3.71
C LYS A 235 -5.56 -22.26 -4.31
N ARG A 236 -6.62 -21.79 -3.66
CA ARG A 236 -7.43 -20.69 -4.21
C ARG A 236 -6.67 -19.39 -4.28
N ALA A 237 -5.88 -19.07 -3.25
CA ALA A 237 -5.02 -17.90 -3.25
C ALA A 237 -3.99 -17.98 -4.39
N CYS A 238 -3.38 -19.14 -4.64
CA CYS A 238 -2.48 -19.34 -5.79
C CYS A 238 -3.19 -19.13 -7.14
N LEU A 239 -4.44 -19.61 -7.27
CA LEU A 239 -5.21 -19.49 -8.51
C LEU A 239 -5.59 -18.04 -8.87
N TYR A 240 -5.58 -17.10 -7.92
CA TYR A 240 -5.67 -15.67 -8.23
C TYR A 240 -4.63 -15.28 -9.29
N PHE A 241 -3.38 -15.68 -9.08
CA PHE A 241 -2.23 -15.31 -9.92
C PHE A 241 -2.20 -16.03 -11.27
N TRP A 242 -3.00 -17.09 -11.43
CA TRP A 242 -3.20 -17.74 -12.72
C TRP A 242 -4.31 -17.04 -13.53
N TYR A 243 -5.46 -16.81 -12.91
CA TYR A 243 -6.67 -16.36 -13.60
C TYR A 243 -6.80 -14.84 -13.74
N GLU A 244 -6.21 -14.07 -12.83
CA GLU A 244 -6.23 -12.59 -12.85
C GLU A 244 -4.91 -12.00 -13.38
N ALA A 245 -4.15 -12.81 -14.13
CA ALA A 245 -2.93 -12.42 -14.82
C ALA A 245 -3.08 -12.46 -16.33
N ASP A 246 -2.52 -11.47 -17.03
CA ASP A 246 -2.49 -11.48 -18.48
C ASP A 246 -1.57 -12.60 -19.01
N PRO A 247 -2.04 -13.46 -19.92
CA PRO A 247 -1.25 -14.59 -20.45
C PRO A 247 -0.09 -14.21 -21.36
N SER A 248 -0.12 -13.02 -21.95
CA SER A 248 0.93 -12.55 -22.85
C SER A 248 2.04 -11.82 -22.09
N THR A 249 1.68 -10.93 -21.16
CA THR A 249 2.64 -10.12 -20.40
C THR A 249 3.04 -10.76 -19.07
N GLY A 250 2.19 -11.62 -18.52
CA GLY A 250 2.37 -12.16 -17.17
C GLY A 250 2.08 -11.15 -16.05
N LEU A 251 1.64 -9.94 -16.38
CA LEU A 251 1.24 -8.93 -15.40
C LEU A 251 -0.01 -9.41 -14.63
N VAL A 252 0.01 -9.21 -13.31
CA VAL A 252 -1.04 -9.64 -12.38
C VAL A 252 -1.80 -8.41 -11.90
N LYS A 253 -3.14 -8.45 -11.95
CA LYS A 253 -3.99 -7.37 -11.42
C LYS A 253 -3.61 -7.05 -9.97
N ASP A 254 -3.58 -5.76 -9.63
CA ASP A 254 -3.44 -5.31 -8.23
C ASP A 254 -4.57 -5.86 -7.36
N ARG A 255 -5.80 -5.76 -7.88
CA ARG A 255 -7.02 -6.21 -7.23
C ARG A 255 -8.05 -6.71 -8.23
N CYS A 256 -8.97 -7.55 -7.76
CA CYS A 256 -10.15 -7.94 -8.52
C CYS A 256 -11.36 -8.12 -7.60
N LYS A 257 -12.56 -8.12 -8.19
CA LYS A 257 -13.80 -8.41 -7.47
C LYS A 257 -13.83 -9.85 -6.97
N ALA A 258 -14.15 -10.01 -5.69
CA ALA A 258 -14.05 -11.29 -4.99
C ALA A 258 -15.10 -12.30 -5.45
N PHE A 259 -16.30 -11.84 -5.80
CA PHE A 259 -17.44 -12.71 -6.08
C PHE A 259 -17.83 -12.80 -7.55
N TYR A 260 -17.31 -11.91 -8.39
CA TYR A 260 -17.61 -11.86 -9.82
C TYR A 260 -16.38 -11.39 -10.60
N ARG A 261 -16.36 -11.65 -11.91
CA ARG A 261 -15.26 -11.21 -12.77
C ARG A 261 -15.37 -9.71 -13.05
N ASP A 262 -14.22 -9.05 -13.15
CA ASP A 262 -14.11 -7.67 -13.58
C ASP A 262 -13.04 -7.50 -14.68
N GLY A 263 -13.02 -6.30 -15.26
CA GLY A 263 -12.01 -5.88 -16.23
C GLY A 263 -11.04 -4.85 -15.65
N PHE A 264 -10.67 -4.95 -14.36
CA PHE A 264 -9.74 -3.98 -13.76
C PHE A 264 -8.42 -3.93 -14.56
N PRO A 265 -8.01 -2.76 -15.10
CA PRO A 265 -7.00 -2.70 -16.15
C PRO A 265 -5.57 -2.52 -15.64
N VAL A 266 -5.35 -2.51 -14.32
CA VAL A 266 -4.04 -2.16 -13.73
C VAL A 266 -3.44 -3.32 -12.93
N ALA A 267 -2.17 -3.57 -13.19
CA ALA A 267 -1.30 -4.52 -12.51
C ALA A 267 -0.45 -3.82 -11.45
N SER A 268 -0.01 -4.57 -10.45
CA SER A 268 1.09 -4.17 -9.55
C SER A 268 2.27 -5.11 -9.73
N ILE A 269 3.50 -4.58 -9.72
CA ILE A 269 4.70 -5.42 -9.87
C ILE A 269 4.98 -6.28 -8.62
N ALA A 270 4.57 -5.83 -7.43
CA ALA A 270 4.62 -6.67 -6.23
C ALA A 270 3.69 -7.89 -6.37
N ALA A 271 2.49 -7.70 -6.93
CA ALA A 271 1.57 -8.78 -7.25
C ALA A 271 2.20 -9.80 -8.22
N VAL A 272 3.01 -9.35 -9.18
CA VAL A 272 3.77 -10.24 -10.06
C VAL A 272 4.81 -11.05 -9.26
N GLY A 273 5.53 -10.42 -8.32
CA GLY A 273 6.48 -11.12 -7.43
C GLY A 273 5.84 -12.25 -6.64
N PHE A 274 4.74 -11.95 -5.94
CA PHE A 274 3.95 -12.98 -5.25
C PHE A 274 3.40 -14.03 -6.23
N GLY A 275 2.97 -13.61 -7.42
CA GLY A 275 2.45 -14.49 -8.45
C GLY A 275 3.46 -15.49 -8.98
N LEU A 276 4.69 -15.06 -9.27
CA LEU A 276 5.78 -15.95 -9.67
C LEU A 276 6.01 -17.05 -8.62
N SER A 277 5.95 -16.69 -7.34
CA SER A 277 6.03 -17.66 -6.24
C SER A 277 4.84 -18.61 -6.21
N CYS A 278 3.61 -18.09 -6.24
CA CYS A 278 2.38 -18.89 -6.26
C CYS A 278 2.29 -19.85 -7.45
N LEU A 279 2.81 -19.46 -8.62
CA LEU A 279 2.89 -20.33 -9.79
C LEU A 279 3.80 -21.54 -9.55
N CYS A 280 4.97 -21.33 -8.92
CA CYS A 280 5.87 -22.43 -8.55
C CYS A 280 5.26 -23.32 -7.45
N ILE A 281 4.49 -22.75 -6.51
CA ILE A 281 3.70 -23.50 -5.53
C ILE A 281 2.67 -24.40 -6.25
N ALA A 282 1.90 -23.83 -7.18
CA ALA A 282 0.90 -24.58 -7.92
C ALA A 282 1.49 -25.73 -8.77
N ASP A 283 2.69 -25.57 -9.32
CA ASP A 283 3.44 -26.65 -9.96
C ASP A 283 3.88 -27.72 -8.95
N ALA A 284 4.54 -27.31 -7.86
CA ALA A 284 5.01 -28.23 -6.82
C ALA A 284 3.89 -29.07 -6.17
N ARG A 285 2.69 -28.50 -6.08
CA ARG A 285 1.47 -29.14 -5.56
C ARG A 285 0.65 -29.88 -6.61
N GLY A 286 1.04 -29.82 -7.89
CA GLY A 286 0.32 -30.46 -9.00
C GLY A 286 -1.06 -29.87 -9.28
N TRP A 287 -1.31 -28.61 -8.95
CA TRP A 287 -2.59 -27.93 -9.21
C TRP A 287 -2.69 -27.38 -10.63
N LEU A 288 -1.55 -27.10 -11.26
CA LEU A 288 -1.44 -26.65 -12.64
C LEU A 288 -0.39 -27.50 -13.38
N PRO A 289 -0.53 -27.70 -14.70
CA PRO A 289 0.47 -28.43 -15.47
C PRO A 289 1.83 -27.71 -15.47
N ARG A 290 2.91 -28.43 -15.16
CA ARG A 290 4.28 -27.91 -15.10
C ARG A 290 4.69 -27.08 -16.32
N GLU A 291 4.41 -27.57 -17.51
CA GLU A 291 4.78 -26.90 -18.76
C GLU A 291 4.04 -25.57 -18.93
N ASP A 292 2.78 -25.49 -18.49
CA ASP A 292 2.00 -24.26 -18.56
C ASP A 292 2.53 -23.22 -17.57
N VAL A 293 2.87 -23.67 -16.36
CA VAL A 293 3.50 -22.84 -15.33
C VAL A 293 4.86 -22.32 -15.82
N TYR A 294 5.73 -23.20 -16.31
CA TYR A 294 7.05 -22.83 -16.82
C TYR A 294 6.95 -21.80 -17.95
N ARG A 295 6.06 -22.01 -18.92
CA ARG A 295 5.82 -21.06 -20.01
C ARG A 295 5.33 -19.72 -19.50
N ARG A 296 4.39 -19.70 -18.54
CA ARG A 296 3.89 -18.45 -17.93
C ARG A 296 5.03 -17.68 -17.26
N VAL A 297 5.76 -18.33 -16.35
CA VAL A 297 6.89 -17.72 -15.61
C VAL A 297 7.93 -17.16 -16.56
N ARG A 298 8.37 -17.95 -17.55
CA ARG A 298 9.34 -17.50 -18.56
C ARG A 298 8.84 -16.29 -19.35
N ASN A 299 7.59 -16.31 -19.81
CA ASN A 299 7.02 -15.21 -20.58
C ASN A 299 6.91 -13.93 -19.73
N THR A 300 6.52 -14.04 -18.46
CA THR A 300 6.52 -12.92 -17.51
C THR A 300 7.91 -12.30 -17.40
N LEU A 301 8.95 -13.10 -17.15
CA LEU A 301 10.31 -12.56 -17.00
C LEU A 301 10.87 -11.96 -18.29
N ARG A 302 10.55 -12.55 -19.46
CA ARG A 302 10.86 -11.93 -20.77
C ARG A 302 10.16 -10.58 -20.93
N PHE A 303 8.89 -10.50 -20.57
CA PHE A 303 8.15 -9.25 -20.63
C PHE A 303 8.77 -8.18 -19.71
N PHE A 304 9.19 -8.53 -18.50
CA PHE A 304 9.90 -7.57 -17.64
C PHE A 304 11.28 -7.17 -18.17
N ARG A 305 11.97 -8.06 -18.90
CA ARG A 305 13.26 -7.74 -19.52
C ARG A 305 13.11 -6.73 -20.66
N ASP A 306 12.04 -6.84 -21.44
CA ASP A 306 11.92 -6.19 -22.75
C ASP A 306 10.77 -5.18 -22.88
N GLY A 307 9.72 -5.29 -22.08
CA GLY A 307 8.44 -4.60 -22.31
C GLY A 307 7.83 -3.89 -21.11
N ALA A 308 8.13 -4.30 -19.87
CA ALA A 308 7.65 -3.58 -18.68
C ALA A 308 8.38 -2.24 -18.53
N GLU A 309 7.63 -1.17 -18.35
CA GLU A 309 8.20 0.17 -18.21
C GLU A 309 8.92 0.31 -16.87
N GLY A 310 10.16 0.80 -16.95
CA GLY A 310 11.05 0.95 -15.82
C GLY A 310 12.24 1.82 -16.18
N PHE A 311 13.04 2.17 -15.18
CA PHE A 311 14.23 2.99 -15.33
C PHE A 311 15.28 2.55 -14.32
N ARG A 312 16.56 2.51 -14.73
CA ARG A 312 17.69 2.07 -13.88
C ARG A 312 17.51 0.67 -13.28
N GLY A 313 16.80 -0.20 -14.01
CA GLY A 313 16.43 -1.56 -13.57
C GLY A 313 15.30 -1.62 -12.53
N PHE A 314 14.78 -0.48 -12.07
CA PHE A 314 13.56 -0.43 -11.26
C PHE A 314 12.33 -0.37 -12.16
N PHE A 315 11.20 -0.86 -11.65
CA PHE A 315 9.90 -0.81 -12.34
C PHE A 315 8.92 0.10 -11.61
N TYR A 316 7.97 0.65 -12.36
CA TYR A 316 6.88 1.43 -11.78
C TYR A 316 5.96 0.53 -10.96
N HIS A 317 5.47 1.03 -9.82
CA HIS A 317 4.59 0.31 -8.90
C HIS A 317 3.42 -0.33 -9.66
N PHE A 318 2.71 0.50 -10.44
CA PHE A 318 1.54 0.11 -11.19
C PHE A 318 1.77 0.22 -12.70
N LEU A 319 1.40 -0.84 -13.42
CA LEU A 319 1.50 -0.94 -14.87
C LEU A 319 0.13 -1.23 -15.49
N GLU A 320 -0.13 -0.70 -16.67
CA GLU A 320 -1.29 -1.09 -17.47
C GLU A 320 -1.09 -2.53 -17.97
N MET A 321 -2.10 -3.38 -17.75
CA MET A 321 -2.00 -4.84 -17.86
C MET A 321 -1.56 -5.36 -19.24
N LYS A 322 -1.91 -4.64 -20.32
CA LYS A 322 -1.67 -5.09 -21.70
C LYS A 322 -0.36 -4.55 -22.26
N THR A 323 -0.02 -3.33 -21.88
CA THR A 323 1.10 -2.59 -22.49
C THR A 323 2.34 -2.55 -21.61
N GLY A 324 2.21 -2.77 -20.30
CA GLY A 324 3.31 -2.62 -19.35
C GLY A 324 3.74 -1.18 -19.13
N ARG A 325 2.94 -0.19 -19.57
CA ARG A 325 3.21 1.23 -19.35
C ARG A 325 2.84 1.66 -17.94
N ARG A 326 3.55 2.66 -17.42
CA ARG A 326 3.29 3.30 -16.12
C ARG A 326 1.82 3.73 -16.00
N ALA A 327 1.16 3.31 -14.93
CA ALA A 327 -0.20 3.70 -14.59
C ALA A 327 -0.22 4.80 -13.51
N TRP A 328 -1.26 5.64 -13.53
CA TRP A 328 -1.58 6.65 -12.48
C TRP A 328 -0.44 7.58 -12.04
N ASN A 329 0.53 7.84 -12.91
CA ASN A 329 1.74 8.61 -12.56
C ASN A 329 2.42 8.08 -11.28
N CYS A 330 2.33 6.78 -11.01
CA CYS A 330 2.95 6.16 -9.83
C CYS A 330 4.48 6.26 -9.88
N GLU A 331 5.12 6.05 -8.74
CA GLU A 331 6.56 6.01 -8.59
C GLU A 331 7.17 4.73 -9.19
N LEU A 332 8.44 4.82 -9.61
CA LEU A 332 9.34 3.67 -9.54
C LEU A 332 9.42 3.28 -8.08
N SER A 333 8.93 2.09 -7.74
CA SER A 333 8.89 1.64 -6.35
C SER A 333 10.06 0.71 -6.07
N SER A 334 10.88 1.10 -5.10
CA SER A 334 12.04 0.31 -4.73
C SER A 334 11.64 -0.99 -4.00
N ILE A 335 10.58 -0.97 -3.19
CA ILE A 335 10.06 -2.16 -2.50
C ILE A 335 9.31 -3.11 -3.43
N ASP A 336 8.48 -2.59 -4.34
CA ASP A 336 7.72 -3.46 -5.22
C ASP A 336 8.64 -4.11 -6.27
N THR A 337 9.70 -3.40 -6.68
CA THR A 337 10.80 -4.00 -7.46
C THR A 337 11.49 -5.11 -6.66
N ALA A 338 11.79 -4.91 -5.37
CA ALA A 338 12.41 -5.94 -4.54
C ALA A 338 11.51 -7.17 -4.35
N LEU A 339 10.20 -6.98 -4.16
CA LEU A 339 9.21 -8.07 -4.06
C LEU A 339 9.08 -8.84 -5.38
N PHE A 340 9.05 -8.13 -6.53
CA PHE A 340 9.12 -8.73 -7.85
C PHE A 340 10.37 -9.60 -8.01
N LEU A 341 11.54 -9.05 -7.68
CA LEU A 341 12.81 -9.77 -7.78
C LEU A 341 12.89 -10.95 -6.83
N ALA A 342 12.30 -10.88 -5.64
CA ALA A 342 12.26 -12.00 -4.72
C ALA A 342 11.51 -13.20 -5.34
N GLY A 343 10.34 -12.95 -5.94
CA GLY A 343 9.60 -13.95 -6.70
C GLY A 343 10.37 -14.49 -7.92
N ALA A 344 11.01 -13.60 -8.68
CA ALA A 344 11.82 -13.98 -9.84
C ALA A 344 13.02 -14.86 -9.47
N LEU A 345 13.78 -14.49 -8.44
CA LEU A 345 14.92 -15.26 -7.94
C LEU A 345 14.47 -16.62 -7.40
N PHE A 346 13.37 -16.68 -6.64
CA PHE A 346 12.79 -17.96 -6.21
C PHE A 346 12.42 -18.84 -7.40
N ALA A 347 11.71 -18.30 -8.39
CA ALA A 347 11.36 -19.04 -9.61
C ALA A 347 12.60 -19.49 -10.40
N GLY A 348 13.66 -18.68 -10.41
CA GLY A 348 14.96 -19.03 -11.00
C GLY A 348 15.62 -20.23 -10.32
N GLU A 349 15.60 -20.29 -8.99
CA GLU A 349 16.11 -21.45 -8.23
C GLU A 349 15.20 -22.68 -8.40
N TYR A 350 13.89 -22.50 -8.49
CA TYR A 350 12.93 -23.58 -8.71
C TYR A 350 13.06 -24.22 -10.10
N PHE A 351 13.27 -23.41 -11.13
CA PHE A 351 13.56 -23.84 -12.50
C PHE A 351 15.06 -23.73 -12.84
N ALA A 352 15.93 -24.15 -11.92
CA ALA A 352 17.38 -24.08 -12.08
C ALA A 352 17.86 -24.72 -13.40
N GLY A 353 18.86 -24.09 -14.03
CA GLY A 353 19.44 -24.55 -15.30
C GLY A 353 18.61 -24.24 -16.55
N THR A 354 17.49 -23.52 -16.42
CA THR A 354 16.64 -23.11 -17.54
C THR A 354 16.77 -21.61 -17.85
N GLU A 355 16.07 -21.15 -18.89
CA GLU A 355 16.01 -19.73 -19.24
C GLU A 355 15.42 -18.86 -18.12
N VAL A 356 14.51 -19.40 -17.30
CA VAL A 356 13.92 -18.69 -16.15
C VAL A 356 15.02 -18.26 -15.17
N ALA A 357 15.97 -19.14 -14.88
CA ALA A 357 17.10 -18.85 -13.98
C ALA A 357 17.99 -17.73 -14.53
N HIS A 358 18.27 -17.75 -15.84
CA HIS A 358 19.06 -16.71 -16.49
C HIS A 358 18.36 -15.36 -16.50
N LEU A 359 17.06 -15.31 -16.83
CA LEU A 359 16.28 -14.08 -16.84
C LEU A 359 16.15 -13.46 -15.44
N ALA A 360 15.96 -14.30 -14.41
CA ALA A 360 15.89 -13.84 -13.03
C ALA A 360 17.22 -13.20 -12.57
N ASP A 361 18.36 -13.84 -12.84
CA ASP A 361 19.69 -13.30 -12.54
C ASP A 361 19.94 -11.98 -13.31
N GLU A 362 19.59 -11.96 -14.60
CA GLU A 362 19.75 -10.79 -15.46
C GLU A 362 18.94 -9.58 -14.94
N LEU A 363 17.66 -9.77 -14.65
CA LEU A 363 16.78 -8.72 -14.13
C LEU A 363 17.29 -8.18 -12.79
N TYR A 364 17.71 -9.07 -11.89
CA TYR A 364 18.27 -8.68 -10.60
C TYR A 364 19.57 -7.86 -10.74
N ARG A 365 20.48 -8.28 -11.63
CA ARG A 365 21.75 -7.57 -11.89
C ARG A 365 21.58 -6.20 -12.52
N ARG A 366 20.49 -5.95 -13.23
CA ARG A 366 20.20 -4.66 -13.90
C ARG A 366 19.83 -3.55 -12.91
N VAL A 367 19.41 -3.89 -11.68
CA VAL A 367 18.91 -2.92 -10.71
C VAL A 367 20.04 -2.11 -10.11
N ASP A 368 20.00 -0.79 -10.31
CA ASP A 368 20.99 0.17 -9.82
C ASP A 368 20.66 0.62 -8.38
N TRP A 369 20.85 -0.27 -7.39
CA TRP A 369 20.50 0.02 -5.99
C TRP A 369 21.22 1.25 -5.42
N GLN A 370 22.43 1.53 -5.91
CA GLN A 370 23.21 2.71 -5.53
C GLN A 370 22.54 4.01 -6.01
N TRP A 371 21.97 4.03 -7.22
CA TRP A 371 21.21 5.17 -7.71
C TRP A 371 20.00 5.49 -6.82
N MET A 372 19.31 4.45 -6.32
CA MET A 372 18.15 4.63 -5.43
C MET A 372 18.51 5.22 -4.06
N LEU A 373 19.79 5.23 -3.67
CA LEU A 373 20.26 5.92 -2.47
C LEU A 373 20.11 7.43 -2.56
N ASN A 374 20.16 8.01 -3.77
CA ASN A 374 20.13 9.46 -3.99
C ASN A 374 21.08 10.22 -3.02
N GLY A 375 22.33 9.73 -2.92
CA GLY A 375 23.37 10.30 -2.04
C GLY A 375 23.22 10.02 -0.54
N GLY A 376 22.15 9.35 -0.10
CA GLY A 376 21.95 8.96 1.30
C GLY A 376 22.48 7.55 1.63
N ILE A 377 22.23 7.11 2.86
CA ILE A 377 22.59 5.76 3.34
C ILE A 377 21.49 4.75 3.01
N HIS A 378 20.23 5.15 3.14
CA HIS A 378 19.07 4.30 2.90
C HIS A 378 18.43 4.61 1.53
N PRO A 379 17.98 3.60 0.77
CA PRO A 379 17.27 3.81 -0.49
C PRO A 379 16.02 4.67 -0.30
N SER A 380 15.71 5.53 -1.28
CA SER A 380 14.42 6.20 -1.37
C SER A 380 13.30 5.17 -1.56
N MET A 381 12.13 5.47 -1.01
CA MET A 381 10.94 4.65 -1.24
C MET A 381 10.49 4.65 -2.70
N GLY A 382 10.85 5.69 -3.47
CA GLY A 382 10.62 5.69 -4.90
C GLY A 382 11.12 6.92 -5.63
N TRP A 383 10.85 6.98 -6.92
CA TRP A 383 11.22 8.09 -7.78
C TRP A 383 10.15 8.32 -8.85
N THR A 384 9.87 9.58 -9.21
CA THR A 384 9.01 9.93 -10.33
C THR A 384 9.76 10.80 -11.34
N PRO A 385 9.50 10.66 -12.66
CA PRO A 385 10.02 11.58 -13.68
C PRO A 385 9.68 13.04 -13.39
N GLU A 386 8.51 13.30 -12.81
CA GLU A 386 8.01 14.64 -12.56
C GLU A 386 8.59 15.29 -11.30
N GLY A 387 8.85 14.48 -10.26
CA GLY A 387 9.20 14.96 -8.91
C GLY A 387 10.57 14.53 -8.40
N GLY A 388 11.29 13.67 -9.12
CA GLY A 388 12.53 13.08 -8.64
C GLY A 388 12.30 12.06 -7.52
N PHE A 389 13.26 11.94 -6.60
CA PHE A 389 13.18 10.97 -5.50
C PHE A 389 12.17 11.38 -4.43
N LEU A 390 11.42 10.42 -3.92
CA LEU A 390 10.56 10.61 -2.76
C LEU A 390 11.40 10.92 -1.51
N ALA A 391 10.85 11.78 -0.65
CA ALA A 391 11.49 12.17 0.61
C ALA A 391 11.65 10.99 1.58
N SER A 392 10.67 10.08 1.61
CA SER A 392 10.66 8.91 2.50
C SER A 392 11.74 7.89 2.13
N ARG A 393 12.31 7.25 3.16
CA ARG A 393 13.47 6.36 3.07
C ARG A 393 13.23 5.06 3.83
N TRP A 394 13.86 3.98 3.38
CA TRP A 394 13.86 2.68 4.06
C TRP A 394 14.82 2.65 5.26
N SER A 395 14.61 3.52 6.25
CA SER A 395 15.55 3.76 7.36
C SER A 395 15.13 3.17 8.71
N GLY A 396 14.01 2.44 8.78
CA GLY A 396 13.54 1.81 10.01
C GLY A 396 12.99 0.41 9.77
N TYR A 397 12.66 -0.32 10.84
CA TYR A 397 12.08 -1.66 10.74
C TYR A 397 10.71 -1.61 10.05
N ASN A 398 10.64 -2.20 8.86
CA ASN A 398 9.45 -2.30 8.01
C ASN A 398 9.62 -3.45 6.99
N GLU A 399 8.74 -3.58 6.01
CA GLU A 399 8.82 -4.57 4.94
C GLU A 399 10.10 -4.48 4.08
N GLY A 400 10.79 -3.33 4.12
CA GLY A 400 12.03 -3.05 3.40
C GLY A 400 13.26 -3.84 3.85
N LEU A 401 13.16 -4.69 4.87
CA LEU A 401 14.26 -5.60 5.25
C LEU A 401 14.69 -6.49 4.06
N LEU A 402 13.72 -7.02 3.32
CA LEU A 402 13.98 -7.83 2.12
C LEU A 402 14.74 -7.02 1.05
N LEU A 403 14.30 -5.78 0.81
CA LEU A 403 14.95 -4.85 -0.11
C LEU A 403 16.40 -4.62 0.27
N LEU A 404 16.69 -4.33 1.54
CA LEU A 404 18.05 -4.02 1.99
C LEU A 404 18.99 -5.22 1.85
N ILE A 405 18.50 -6.43 2.16
CA ILE A 405 19.28 -7.67 2.00
C ILE A 405 19.57 -7.91 0.51
N LEU A 406 18.57 -7.77 -0.36
CA LEU A 406 18.76 -7.89 -1.81
C LEU A 406 19.70 -6.80 -2.35
N ALA A 407 19.58 -5.56 -1.91
CA ALA A 407 20.45 -4.47 -2.35
C ALA A 407 21.90 -4.67 -1.89
N CYS A 408 22.13 -5.13 -0.65
CA CYS A 408 23.46 -5.49 -0.16
C CYS A 408 24.04 -6.69 -0.93
N GLY A 409 23.19 -7.63 -1.34
CA GLY A 409 23.55 -8.83 -2.08
C GLY A 409 23.93 -8.62 -3.54
N SER A 410 23.68 -7.43 -4.09
CA SER A 410 23.85 -7.18 -5.53
C SER A 410 25.31 -7.33 -5.95
N PRO A 411 25.60 -8.07 -7.04
CA PRO A 411 26.96 -8.21 -7.57
C PRO A 411 27.37 -7.04 -8.47
N THR A 412 26.43 -6.19 -8.90
CA THR A 412 26.65 -5.09 -9.86
C THR A 412 26.57 -3.73 -9.20
N HIS A 413 25.52 -3.48 -8.42
CA HIS A 413 25.26 -2.20 -7.76
C HIS A 413 24.97 -2.37 -6.27
N PRO A 414 25.87 -2.96 -5.46
CA PRO A 414 25.61 -3.15 -4.04
C PRO A 414 25.57 -1.83 -3.28
N ILE A 415 24.62 -1.70 -2.34
CA ILE A 415 24.66 -0.64 -1.33
C ILE A 415 25.62 -1.00 -0.19
N ASP A 416 26.09 0.01 0.54
CA ASP A 416 26.90 -0.19 1.73
C ASP A 416 26.07 -0.89 2.82
N PRO A 417 26.55 -2.00 3.42
CA PRO A 417 25.86 -2.68 4.51
C PRO A 417 25.57 -1.80 5.73
N ARG A 418 26.19 -0.62 5.86
CA ARG A 418 25.78 0.42 6.81
C ARG A 418 24.28 0.72 6.77
N ALA A 419 23.64 0.64 5.59
CA ALA A 419 22.19 0.78 5.46
C ALA A 419 21.39 -0.28 6.23
N TRP A 420 21.98 -1.44 6.53
CA TRP A 420 21.39 -2.44 7.43
C TRP A 420 21.67 -2.11 8.90
N TRP A 421 22.92 -1.79 9.22
CA TRP A 421 23.37 -1.55 10.59
C TRP A 421 22.73 -0.29 11.22
N GLU A 422 22.47 0.74 10.40
CA GLU A 422 21.90 2.02 10.82
C GLU A 422 20.36 2.05 10.80
N LEU A 423 19.68 0.94 10.48
CA LEU A 423 18.22 0.84 10.57
C LEU A 423 17.73 1.15 11.99
N ASP A 424 16.73 2.01 12.09
CA ASP A 424 15.98 2.24 13.33
C ASP A 424 15.20 0.98 13.72
N ARG A 425 15.59 0.36 14.84
CA ARG A 425 14.98 -0.83 15.45
C ARG A 425 14.34 -0.50 16.79
N THR A 426 13.82 0.71 16.97
CA THR A 426 13.18 1.12 18.22
C THR A 426 12.14 0.09 18.65
N PHE A 427 12.40 -0.54 19.80
CA PHE A 427 11.50 -1.51 20.40
C PHE A 427 10.33 -0.81 21.08
N ARG A 428 9.14 -1.39 20.93
CA ARG A 428 7.93 -0.99 21.65
C ARG A 428 7.41 -2.15 22.48
N HIS A 429 6.67 -1.81 23.53
CA HIS A 429 6.20 -2.76 24.53
C HIS A 429 4.67 -2.76 24.60
N TYR A 430 4.06 -3.93 24.48
CA TYR A 430 2.63 -4.12 24.68
C TYR A 430 2.39 -5.32 25.60
N GLY A 431 2.03 -5.06 26.86
CA GLY A 431 1.95 -6.10 27.87
C GLY A 431 3.30 -6.83 28.02
N PRO A 432 3.34 -8.18 27.90
CA PRO A 432 4.59 -8.94 27.98
C PRO A 432 5.40 -8.93 26.67
N PHE A 433 4.86 -8.38 25.58
CA PHE A 433 5.46 -8.48 24.25
C PHE A 433 6.35 -7.28 23.97
N THR A 434 7.53 -7.53 23.41
CA THR A 434 8.48 -6.51 22.99
C THR A 434 8.90 -6.77 21.55
N PHE A 435 8.71 -5.78 20.67
CA PHE A 435 9.05 -5.89 19.25
C PHE A 435 9.34 -4.52 18.62
N ALA A 436 10.19 -4.50 17.59
CA ALA A 436 10.48 -3.35 16.73
C ALA A 436 9.54 -3.34 15.51
N GLY A 437 9.26 -2.16 14.96
CA GLY A 437 8.44 -1.99 13.75
C GLY A 437 6.94 -1.78 14.00
N PRO A 438 6.18 -1.28 13.01
CA PRO A 438 4.75 -0.90 13.13
C PRO A 438 3.83 -2.06 13.51
N GLY A 439 2.62 -1.72 13.98
CA GLY A 439 1.60 -2.72 14.31
C GLY A 439 0.91 -3.34 13.09
N ALA A 440 1.19 -2.86 11.87
CA ALA A 440 0.64 -3.44 10.65
C ALA A 440 1.36 -4.76 10.35
N LEU A 441 0.66 -5.89 10.35
CA LEU A 441 1.32 -7.20 10.33
C LEU A 441 2.12 -7.49 9.05
N PHE A 442 1.76 -6.94 7.89
CA PHE A 442 2.49 -7.21 6.64
C PHE A 442 3.98 -6.88 6.71
N VAL A 443 4.38 -5.89 7.53
CA VAL A 443 5.79 -5.52 7.72
C VAL A 443 6.62 -6.61 8.40
N HIS A 444 5.96 -7.45 9.19
CA HIS A 444 6.54 -8.62 9.86
C HIS A 444 6.41 -9.88 9.00
N GLN A 445 5.55 -9.87 7.98
CA GLN A 445 5.29 -11.02 7.13
C GLN A 445 6.20 -11.01 5.91
N TYR A 446 6.16 -9.94 5.10
CA TYR A 446 6.73 -9.97 3.73
C TYR A 446 8.20 -10.39 3.66
N PRO A 447 9.10 -9.88 4.53
CA PRO A 447 10.47 -10.38 4.56
C PRO A 447 10.57 -11.87 4.89
N HIS A 448 9.76 -12.34 5.85
CA HIS A 448 9.75 -13.72 6.32
C HIS A 448 9.08 -14.70 5.34
N LEU A 449 8.28 -14.23 4.38
CA LEU A 449 7.73 -15.09 3.33
C LEU A 449 8.81 -15.62 2.38
N PHE A 450 9.92 -14.90 2.25
CA PHE A 450 11.03 -15.27 1.37
C PHE A 450 12.27 -15.71 2.16
N ILE A 451 12.65 -14.99 3.21
CA ILE A 451 13.84 -15.26 4.01
C ILE A 451 13.46 -16.04 5.26
N ASP A 452 14.11 -17.18 5.47
CA ASP A 452 13.97 -17.90 6.74
C ASP A 452 14.92 -17.33 7.79
N PHE A 453 14.37 -16.56 8.71
CA PHE A 453 15.11 -15.96 9.82
C PHE A 453 15.21 -16.84 11.08
N ARG A 454 14.50 -17.97 11.18
CA ARG A 454 14.38 -18.77 12.43
C ARG A 454 15.72 -19.18 13.03
N PHE A 455 16.68 -19.42 12.16
CA PHE A 455 18.00 -19.93 12.52
C PHE A 455 19.11 -18.96 12.10
N LEU A 456 18.79 -17.67 11.90
CA LEU A 456 19.75 -16.64 11.56
C LEU A 456 19.80 -15.56 12.63
N GLU A 457 21.01 -15.09 12.91
CA GLU A 457 21.25 -13.93 13.77
C GLU A 457 22.24 -12.98 13.10
N ASP A 458 22.05 -11.68 13.24
CA ASP A 458 23.02 -10.64 12.86
C ASP A 458 23.73 -10.04 14.09
N GLY A 459 23.36 -10.49 15.30
CA GLY A 459 23.81 -9.98 16.59
C GLY A 459 23.02 -8.79 17.14
N LEU A 460 22.08 -8.22 16.39
CA LEU A 460 21.29 -7.06 16.81
C LEU A 460 19.95 -7.45 17.41
N MET A 461 19.24 -8.38 16.77
CA MET A 461 17.94 -8.87 17.23
C MET A 461 17.62 -10.24 16.63
N ASP A 462 16.71 -10.98 17.25
CA ASP A 462 16.09 -12.16 16.66
C ASP A 462 14.87 -11.71 15.85
N TYR A 463 15.02 -11.66 14.52
CA TYR A 463 13.99 -11.19 13.59
C TYR A 463 12.76 -12.09 13.58
N TYR A 464 12.94 -13.41 13.71
CA TYR A 464 11.82 -14.33 13.79
C TYR A 464 11.04 -14.15 15.10
N LEU A 465 11.74 -14.10 16.24
CA LEU A 465 11.12 -13.83 17.52
C LEU A 465 10.42 -12.47 17.53
N ASN A 466 11.01 -11.43 16.93
CA ASN A 466 10.39 -10.12 16.81
C ASN A 466 9.01 -10.19 16.14
N SER A 467 8.94 -10.87 14.99
CA SER A 467 7.70 -11.04 14.23
C SER A 467 6.68 -11.94 14.96
N VAL A 468 7.13 -12.96 15.69
CA VAL A 468 6.28 -13.75 16.62
C VAL A 468 5.70 -12.86 17.72
N GLN A 469 6.52 -12.03 18.35
CA GLN A 469 6.08 -11.11 19.42
C GLN A 469 5.10 -10.06 18.90
N ALA A 470 5.33 -9.50 17.71
CA ALA A 470 4.41 -8.58 17.06
C ALA A 470 3.05 -9.23 16.75
N THR A 471 3.07 -10.48 16.26
CA THR A 471 1.86 -11.26 15.95
C THR A 471 1.06 -11.58 17.23
N LEU A 472 1.74 -12.03 18.29
CA LEU A 472 1.14 -12.27 19.61
C LEU A 472 0.53 -11.00 20.20
N ALA A 473 1.23 -9.87 20.09
CA ALA A 473 0.75 -8.57 20.54
C ALA A 473 -0.51 -8.13 19.76
N ALA A 474 -0.52 -8.28 18.44
CA ALA A 474 -1.68 -7.95 17.61
C ALA A 474 -2.91 -8.80 17.96
N ARG A 475 -2.73 -10.12 18.15
CA ARG A 475 -3.80 -11.02 18.60
C ARG A 475 -4.29 -10.64 20.00
N ARG A 476 -3.37 -10.43 20.95
CA ARG A 476 -3.73 -10.04 22.32
C ARG A 476 -4.49 -8.72 22.35
N TRP A 477 -4.09 -7.76 21.53
CA TRP A 477 -4.78 -6.49 21.42
C TRP A 477 -6.22 -6.68 20.93
N ALA A 478 -6.45 -7.51 19.92
CA ALA A 478 -7.81 -7.81 19.45
C ALA A 478 -8.66 -8.47 20.54
N ILE A 479 -8.09 -9.42 21.31
CA ILE A 479 -8.79 -10.06 22.44
C ILE A 479 -9.22 -9.04 23.49
N VAL A 480 -8.30 -8.15 23.89
CA VAL A 480 -8.56 -7.12 24.91
C VAL A 480 -9.63 -6.13 24.43
N ASN A 481 -9.70 -5.85 23.12
CA ASN A 481 -10.65 -4.90 22.54
C ASN A 481 -11.93 -5.56 22.00
N ALA A 482 -12.13 -6.87 22.22
CA ALA A 482 -13.29 -7.61 21.71
C ALA A 482 -14.64 -7.09 22.24
N LEU A 483 -14.66 -6.54 23.47
CA LEU A 483 -15.85 -5.92 24.05
C LEU A 483 -16.20 -4.55 23.43
N GLN A 484 -15.24 -3.91 22.78
CA GLN A 484 -15.41 -2.57 22.20
C GLN A 484 -15.70 -2.62 20.69
N CYS A 485 -15.45 -3.76 20.04
CA CYS A 485 -15.67 -3.93 18.61
C CYS A 485 -15.96 -5.40 18.28
N ARG A 486 -17.13 -5.65 17.68
CA ARG A 486 -17.63 -6.97 17.24
C ARG A 486 -16.75 -7.64 16.20
N SER A 487 -15.87 -6.90 15.53
CA SER A 487 -14.90 -7.48 14.59
C SER A 487 -13.73 -8.14 15.29
N TYR A 488 -13.46 -7.80 16.55
CA TYR A 488 -12.27 -8.27 17.27
C TYR A 488 -12.59 -9.43 18.20
N GLY A 489 -11.61 -10.32 18.37
CA GLY A 489 -11.74 -11.46 19.28
C GLY A 489 -10.58 -12.42 19.17
N GLU A 490 -10.68 -13.50 19.94
CA GLU A 490 -9.65 -14.54 20.03
C GLU A 490 -9.29 -15.17 18.68
N ASN A 491 -10.32 -15.42 17.86
CA ASN A 491 -10.21 -15.96 16.50
C ASN A 491 -10.57 -14.91 15.44
N SER A 492 -10.54 -13.61 15.80
CA SER A 492 -10.88 -12.51 14.90
C SER A 492 -9.92 -11.33 15.12
N TRP A 493 -8.78 -11.40 14.44
CA TRP A 493 -7.64 -10.49 14.58
C TRP A 493 -6.80 -10.46 13.29
N GLY A 494 -5.82 -9.56 13.20
CA GLY A 494 -4.94 -9.47 12.03
C GLY A 494 -5.08 -8.13 11.33
N LEU A 495 -4.82 -7.04 12.06
CA LEU A 495 -4.87 -5.70 11.50
C LEU A 495 -3.61 -5.46 10.68
N THR A 496 -3.81 -5.14 9.41
CA THR A 496 -2.74 -4.87 8.43
C THR A 496 -3.29 -3.97 7.33
N ALA A 497 -2.42 -3.43 6.48
CA ALA A 497 -2.87 -2.63 5.36
C ALA A 497 -3.80 -3.44 4.45
N CYS A 498 -5.01 -2.92 4.19
CA CYS A 498 -6.05 -3.59 3.41
C CYS A 498 -7.12 -2.58 2.96
N ASP A 499 -8.05 -3.05 2.13
CA ASP A 499 -9.30 -2.37 1.81
C ASP A 499 -10.15 -2.16 3.07
N GLY A 500 -10.95 -1.11 3.08
CA GLY A 500 -11.77 -0.76 4.24
C GLY A 500 -13.05 -0.03 3.84
N PRO A 501 -13.99 0.17 4.79
CA PRO A 501 -15.27 0.83 4.53
C PRO A 501 -15.14 2.25 3.96
N GLU A 502 -14.02 2.94 4.26
CA GLU A 502 -13.70 4.29 3.79
C GLU A 502 -12.56 4.29 2.75
N GLY A 503 -12.30 3.13 2.13
CA GLY A 503 -11.18 2.89 1.23
C GLY A 503 -9.96 2.29 1.92
N TYR A 504 -8.88 2.17 1.15
CA TYR A 504 -7.65 1.52 1.58
C TYR A 504 -6.93 2.29 2.70
N ARG A 505 -6.50 1.58 3.74
CA ARG A 505 -5.75 2.15 4.88
C ARG A 505 -4.66 1.20 5.37
N ALA A 506 -3.62 1.78 5.95
CA ALA A 506 -2.57 1.04 6.66
C ALA A 506 -3.00 0.75 8.11
N TYR A 507 -3.88 -0.23 8.30
CA TYR A 507 -4.28 -0.66 9.65
C TYR A 507 -3.14 -1.38 10.38
N GLY A 508 -3.18 -1.36 11.71
CA GLY A 508 -2.22 -2.07 12.54
C GLY A 508 -2.55 -2.00 14.03
N SER A 509 -2.18 -3.04 14.78
CA SER A 509 -2.33 -3.08 16.23
C SER A 509 -1.08 -3.68 16.88
N PRO A 510 -0.80 -3.37 18.15
CA PRO A 510 -1.42 -2.36 19.02
C PRO A 510 -1.02 -0.91 18.66
N PHE A 511 -0.04 -0.71 17.78
CA PHE A 511 0.55 0.61 17.45
C PHE A 511 0.26 1.03 16.01
N GLY A 512 -1.01 1.26 15.69
CA GLY A 512 -1.44 1.65 14.34
C GLY A 512 -2.90 2.08 14.29
N GLN A 513 -3.40 2.28 13.07
CA GLN A 513 -4.80 2.63 12.85
C GLN A 513 -5.70 1.40 13.04
N ALA A 514 -6.84 1.59 13.69
CA ALA A 514 -7.83 0.55 13.92
C ALA A 514 -9.24 1.17 13.94
N ASP A 515 -10.15 0.71 13.08
CA ASP A 515 -11.54 1.20 12.99
C ASP A 515 -12.60 0.07 13.02
N GLY A 516 -12.17 -1.12 13.44
CA GLY A 516 -12.95 -2.35 13.38
C GLY A 516 -12.73 -3.18 12.13
N THR A 517 -11.89 -2.74 11.18
CA THR A 517 -11.56 -3.53 9.99
C THR A 517 -10.52 -4.60 10.32
N VAL A 518 -10.81 -5.84 9.94
CA VAL A 518 -9.95 -7.02 10.12
C VAL A 518 -9.70 -7.66 8.76
N ALA A 519 -8.44 -7.99 8.48
CA ALA A 519 -8.04 -8.61 7.23
C ALA A 519 -7.61 -10.07 7.46
N PRO A 520 -8.22 -11.06 6.78
CA PRO A 520 -7.79 -12.45 6.86
C PRO A 520 -6.31 -12.67 6.55
N CYS A 521 -5.70 -11.83 5.69
CA CYS A 521 -4.26 -11.87 5.39
C CYS A 521 -3.38 -11.55 6.60
N GLY A 522 -3.86 -10.79 7.59
CA GLY A 522 -3.13 -10.52 8.82
C GLY A 522 -2.88 -11.78 9.64
N ALA A 523 -3.88 -12.66 9.75
CA ALA A 523 -3.69 -13.98 10.37
C ALA A 523 -3.03 -14.96 9.39
N GLY A 524 -3.50 -15.04 8.15
CA GLY A 524 -3.01 -16.02 7.17
C GLY A 524 -1.55 -15.84 6.79
N GLY A 525 -1.08 -14.60 6.60
CA GLY A 525 0.34 -14.30 6.38
C GLY A 525 1.23 -14.58 7.59
N SER A 526 0.64 -14.82 8.77
CA SER A 526 1.33 -15.09 10.04
C SER A 526 1.37 -16.58 10.41
N LEU A 527 0.90 -17.49 9.54
CA LEU A 527 0.92 -18.95 9.75
C LEU A 527 2.30 -19.48 10.13
N ILE A 528 3.36 -18.89 9.57
CA ILE A 528 4.76 -19.22 9.84
C ILE A 528 5.24 -18.86 11.25
N PHE A 529 4.46 -18.09 12.02
CA PHE A 529 4.80 -17.64 13.37
C PHE A 529 3.94 -18.32 14.44
N MET A 530 2.62 -18.43 14.19
CA MET A 530 1.61 -18.88 15.14
C MET A 530 0.58 -19.78 14.43
N PRO A 531 0.95 -20.99 13.98
CA PRO A 531 0.11 -21.78 13.09
C PRO A 531 -1.25 -22.12 13.69
N ASP A 532 -1.31 -22.54 14.94
CA ASP A 532 -2.55 -22.98 15.60
C ASP A 532 -3.55 -21.82 15.73
N GLU A 533 -3.11 -20.66 16.24
CA GLU A 533 -3.97 -19.49 16.37
C GLU A 533 -4.37 -18.89 15.02
N CYS A 534 -3.49 -18.96 14.02
CA CYS A 534 -3.80 -18.49 12.67
C CYS A 534 -4.81 -19.42 11.99
N LEU A 535 -4.67 -20.74 12.11
CA LEU A 535 -5.64 -21.72 11.60
C LEU A 535 -6.99 -21.57 12.29
N ALA A 536 -7.02 -21.32 13.60
CA ALA A 536 -8.25 -21.03 14.32
C ALA A 536 -8.94 -19.75 13.80
N ALA A 537 -8.17 -18.69 13.52
CA ALA A 537 -8.69 -17.45 12.94
C ALA A 537 -9.20 -17.64 11.50
N LEU A 538 -8.42 -18.27 10.63
CA LEU A 538 -8.85 -18.59 9.25
C LEU A 538 -10.10 -19.47 9.24
N SER A 539 -10.15 -20.48 10.11
CA SER A 539 -11.32 -21.35 10.29
C SER A 539 -12.55 -20.58 10.78
N ASN A 540 -12.36 -19.57 11.64
CA ASN A 540 -13.43 -18.67 12.04
C ASN A 540 -13.91 -17.82 10.85
N TYR A 541 -13.00 -17.19 10.09
CA TYR A 541 -13.35 -16.39 8.91
C TYR A 541 -14.08 -17.20 7.85
N TYR A 542 -13.71 -18.46 7.68
CA TYR A 542 -14.34 -19.37 6.73
C TYR A 542 -15.81 -19.64 7.05
N ARG A 543 -16.17 -19.65 8.34
CA ARG A 543 -17.55 -19.87 8.81
C ARG A 543 -18.30 -18.57 9.04
N LEU A 544 -17.59 -17.46 9.22
CA LEU A 544 -18.16 -16.17 9.59
C LEU A 544 -19.24 -15.73 8.60
N ARG A 545 -20.36 -15.25 9.13
CA ARG A 545 -21.54 -14.80 8.35
C ARG A 545 -22.03 -15.84 7.34
N GLY A 546 -21.88 -17.13 7.65
CA GLY A 546 -22.31 -18.24 6.79
C GLY A 546 -21.41 -18.46 5.57
N GLY A 547 -20.13 -18.11 5.67
CA GLY A 547 -19.15 -18.21 4.58
C GLY A 547 -19.10 -17.00 3.66
N ALA A 548 -19.61 -15.85 4.10
CA ALA A 548 -19.69 -14.64 3.27
C ALA A 548 -18.33 -14.02 2.94
N LEU A 549 -17.27 -14.38 3.68
CA LEU A 549 -15.91 -13.92 3.43
C LEU A 549 -15.18 -14.78 2.39
N TRP A 550 -15.82 -15.84 1.87
CA TRP A 550 -15.18 -16.79 0.97
C TRP A 550 -15.57 -16.54 -0.49
N GLY A 551 -14.63 -15.98 -1.26
CA GLY A 551 -14.76 -15.62 -2.67
C GLY A 551 -14.16 -16.63 -3.64
N ARG A 552 -13.97 -16.19 -4.89
CA ARG A 552 -13.41 -16.99 -6.00
C ARG A 552 -12.00 -17.49 -5.67
N TYR A 553 -11.20 -16.68 -5.00
CA TYR A 553 -9.79 -16.96 -4.72
C TYR A 553 -9.48 -17.10 -3.23
N GLY A 554 -10.46 -17.53 -2.42
CA GLY A 554 -10.29 -17.71 -0.99
C GLY A 554 -10.90 -16.55 -0.22
N PHE A 555 -10.23 -16.06 0.81
CA PHE A 555 -10.76 -14.97 1.63
C PHE A 555 -10.83 -13.64 0.86
N VAL A 556 -11.92 -12.90 1.03
CA VAL A 556 -11.97 -11.47 0.70
C VAL A 556 -10.89 -10.70 1.45
N ASP A 557 -10.59 -9.49 0.99
CA ASP A 557 -9.51 -8.66 1.53
C ASP A 557 -9.67 -8.38 3.03
N SER A 558 -10.87 -7.96 3.43
CA SER A 558 -11.16 -7.57 4.80
C SER A 558 -12.67 -7.52 5.08
N PHE A 559 -13.01 -7.34 6.35
CA PHE A 559 -14.38 -7.10 6.80
C PHE A 559 -14.40 -6.17 8.00
N ASN A 560 -15.55 -5.53 8.22
CA ASN A 560 -15.83 -4.71 9.39
C ASN A 560 -17.23 -5.05 9.91
N ALA A 561 -17.29 -5.84 10.98
CA ALA A 561 -18.55 -6.32 11.54
C ALA A 561 -19.37 -5.19 12.16
N GLU A 562 -18.72 -4.14 12.69
CA GLU A 562 -19.41 -2.98 13.25
C GLU A 562 -20.25 -2.24 12.22
N ARG A 563 -19.68 -2.07 11.03
CA ARG A 563 -20.31 -1.36 9.91
C ARG A 563 -21.06 -2.27 8.96
N GLU A 564 -21.23 -3.54 9.34
CA GLU A 564 -21.81 -4.60 8.51
C GLU A 564 -21.21 -4.71 7.10
N TRP A 565 -19.92 -4.39 6.98
CA TRP A 565 -19.23 -4.27 5.71
C TRP A 565 -18.30 -5.47 5.47
N ILE A 566 -18.24 -5.92 4.23
CA ILE A 566 -17.33 -6.96 3.74
C ILE A 566 -16.71 -6.42 2.46
N SER A 567 -15.38 -6.51 2.32
CA SER A 567 -14.72 -6.11 1.09
C SER A 567 -15.25 -6.94 -0.08
N ASP A 568 -15.54 -6.26 -1.19
CA ASP A 568 -15.96 -6.93 -2.41
C ASP A 568 -14.79 -7.23 -3.34
N VAL A 569 -13.55 -7.10 -2.86
CA VAL A 569 -12.31 -7.36 -3.61
C VAL A 569 -11.42 -8.41 -2.96
N HIS A 570 -10.50 -8.94 -3.76
CA HIS A 570 -9.25 -9.53 -3.34
C HIS A 570 -8.12 -8.57 -3.77
N ILE A 571 -7.15 -8.28 -2.88
CA ILE A 571 -5.89 -7.64 -3.25
C ILE A 571 -4.82 -8.73 -3.41
N ALA A 572 -3.98 -8.60 -4.44
CA ALA A 572 -3.02 -9.62 -4.81
C ALA A 572 -1.96 -9.88 -3.73
N ILE A 573 -1.38 -8.83 -3.13
CA ILE A 573 -0.32 -8.99 -2.12
C ILE A 573 -0.85 -9.68 -0.86
N ASP A 574 -2.13 -9.48 -0.53
CA ASP A 574 -2.82 -10.13 0.59
C ASP A 574 -3.05 -11.63 0.31
N GLN A 575 -3.49 -11.99 -0.90
CA GLN A 575 -3.58 -13.40 -1.31
C GLN A 575 -2.22 -14.08 -1.36
N GLY A 576 -1.21 -13.37 -1.88
CA GLY A 576 0.16 -13.84 -1.94
C GLY A 576 0.71 -14.14 -0.56
N ALA A 577 0.50 -13.25 0.40
CA ALA A 577 0.94 -13.44 1.77
C ALA A 577 0.35 -14.71 2.41
N ILE A 578 -0.94 -14.95 2.24
CA ILE A 578 -1.61 -16.17 2.73
C ILE A 578 -1.00 -17.42 2.08
N ALA A 579 -0.88 -17.43 0.75
CA ALA A 579 -0.39 -18.59 0.01
C ALA A 579 1.07 -18.95 0.37
N LEU A 580 1.96 -17.95 0.39
CA LEU A 580 3.38 -18.18 0.69
C LEU A 580 3.59 -18.61 2.15
N ALA A 581 2.84 -18.03 3.09
CA ALA A 581 2.93 -18.43 4.49
C ALA A 581 2.43 -19.86 4.70
N ALA A 582 1.31 -20.23 4.05
CA ALA A 582 0.78 -21.59 4.09
C ALA A 582 1.80 -22.60 3.54
N GLU A 583 2.43 -22.33 2.40
CA GLU A 583 3.40 -23.25 1.81
C GLU A 583 4.67 -23.37 2.66
N ASN A 584 5.17 -22.26 3.18
CA ASN A 584 6.35 -22.30 4.06
C ASN A 584 6.08 -23.05 5.36
N TYR A 585 4.90 -22.89 5.96
CA TYR A 585 4.48 -23.69 7.10
C TYR A 585 4.39 -25.18 6.75
N ARG A 586 3.82 -25.52 5.59
CA ARG A 586 3.59 -26.91 5.18
C ARG A 586 4.85 -27.65 4.74
N SER A 587 5.78 -27.00 4.04
CA SER A 587 6.95 -27.68 3.46
C SER A 587 8.24 -26.85 3.48
N GLY A 588 8.15 -25.54 3.75
CA GLY A 588 9.28 -24.63 3.62
C GLY A 588 9.73 -24.41 2.17
N LEU A 589 8.88 -24.66 1.17
CA LEU A 589 9.28 -24.64 -0.25
C LEU A 589 10.00 -23.34 -0.64
N ILE A 590 9.42 -22.18 -0.33
CA ILE A 590 9.99 -20.89 -0.72
C ILE A 590 11.33 -20.70 -0.02
N TRP A 591 11.37 -20.89 1.30
CA TRP A 591 12.59 -20.82 2.09
C TRP A 591 13.70 -21.73 1.55
N ASN A 592 13.38 -22.98 1.24
CA ASN A 592 14.33 -23.99 0.79
C ASN A 592 15.00 -23.63 -0.53
N TYR A 593 14.30 -22.96 -1.46
CA TYR A 593 14.87 -22.52 -2.73
C TYR A 593 15.47 -21.13 -2.65
N PHE A 594 14.75 -20.14 -2.09
CA PHE A 594 15.20 -18.75 -2.03
C PHE A 594 16.52 -18.60 -1.28
N MET A 595 16.72 -19.36 -0.20
CA MET A 595 17.95 -19.34 0.61
C MET A 595 19.16 -19.99 -0.08
N ARG A 596 18.97 -20.71 -1.20
CA ARG A 596 20.08 -21.26 -2.01
C ARG A 596 20.70 -20.19 -2.90
N ASN A 597 19.93 -19.16 -3.24
CA ASN A 597 20.35 -18.16 -4.20
C ASN A 597 21.63 -17.45 -3.75
N PRO A 598 22.68 -17.38 -4.59
CA PRO A 598 23.97 -16.84 -4.19
C PRO A 598 23.91 -15.34 -3.85
N HIS A 599 22.98 -14.57 -4.42
CA HIS A 599 22.84 -13.14 -4.13
C HIS A 599 22.17 -12.92 -2.79
N VAL A 600 21.13 -13.70 -2.47
CA VAL A 600 20.47 -13.68 -1.15
C VAL A 600 21.47 -14.03 -0.06
N ARG A 601 22.24 -15.11 -0.23
CA ARG A 601 23.28 -15.52 0.72
C ARG A 601 24.36 -14.45 0.91
N ARG A 602 24.81 -13.82 -0.19
CA ARG A 602 25.77 -12.70 -0.14
C ARG A 602 25.19 -11.50 0.61
N GLY A 603 23.92 -11.18 0.36
CA GLY A 603 23.19 -10.11 1.04
C GLY A 603 23.12 -10.34 2.55
N LEU A 604 22.64 -11.51 2.96
CA LEU A 604 22.59 -11.93 4.35
C LEU A 604 23.97 -11.84 5.03
N GLN A 605 25.01 -12.39 4.38
CA GLN A 605 26.38 -12.33 4.91
C GLN A 605 26.89 -10.90 5.07
N ARG A 606 26.60 -10.01 4.10
CA ARG A 606 27.00 -8.59 4.15
C ARG A 606 26.24 -7.83 5.23
N CYS A 607 24.96 -8.14 5.43
CA CYS A 607 24.15 -7.68 6.57
C CYS A 607 24.56 -8.35 7.90
N GLY A 608 25.58 -9.21 7.89
CA GLY A 608 26.16 -9.84 9.08
C GLY A 608 25.37 -11.02 9.64
N PHE A 609 24.34 -11.49 8.92
CA PHE A 609 23.63 -12.70 9.30
C PHE A 609 24.55 -13.93 9.25
N ARG A 610 24.39 -14.76 10.26
CA ARG A 610 25.05 -16.06 10.42
C ARG A 610 24.09 -17.06 11.04
N PRO A 611 24.35 -18.38 10.91
CA PRO A 611 23.57 -19.39 11.62
C PRO A 611 23.55 -19.10 13.12
N ARG A 612 22.36 -19.22 13.72
CA ARG A 612 22.15 -19.06 15.15
C ARG A 612 22.98 -20.07 15.91
N THR A 613 23.57 -19.59 17.00
CA THR A 613 24.38 -20.40 17.90
C THR A 613 23.70 -20.65 19.23
N ILE A 614 23.77 -21.88 19.73
CA ILE A 614 23.46 -22.24 21.12
C ILE A 614 24.73 -22.06 21.94
N THR A 615 24.64 -21.40 23.09
CA THR A 615 25.76 -21.37 24.06
C THR A 615 25.79 -22.69 24.83
N LEU A 616 26.88 -23.44 24.71
CA LEU A 616 27.10 -24.63 25.53
C LEU A 616 27.79 -24.29 26.86
N ASP A 617 28.74 -23.36 26.81
CA ASP A 617 29.47 -22.86 27.98
C ASP A 617 30.02 -21.47 27.67
N GLU A 618 30.36 -20.70 28.69
CA GLU A 618 30.92 -19.36 28.53
C GLU A 618 31.98 -19.02 29.60
N LEU A 619 32.73 -17.96 29.31
CA LEU A 619 33.68 -17.34 30.22
C LEU A 619 33.53 -15.81 30.14
N ASP A 620 33.14 -15.20 31.26
CA ASP A 620 33.03 -13.74 31.38
C ASP A 620 34.42 -13.09 31.31
N LEU A 621 34.56 -12.11 30.42
CA LEU A 621 35.78 -11.34 30.23
C LEU A 621 35.62 -9.86 30.65
N ARG A 622 34.47 -9.47 31.21
CA ARG A 622 34.25 -8.12 31.75
C ARG A 622 35.16 -7.83 32.95
N GLY A 623 35.27 -6.55 33.27
CA GLY A 623 36.04 -6.07 34.42
C GLY A 623 37.25 -5.25 34.01
N ILE A 624 38.37 -5.42 34.72
CA ILE A 624 39.55 -4.56 34.53
C ILE A 624 40.47 -5.10 33.44
N TRP A 625 40.66 -4.31 32.40
CA TRP A 625 41.61 -4.50 31.32
C TRP A 625 42.74 -3.47 31.45
N GLU A 626 43.82 -3.63 30.68
CA GLU A 626 44.82 -2.59 30.49
C GLU A 626 44.62 -1.93 29.13
N ILE A 627 44.84 -0.62 29.05
CA ILE A 627 44.76 0.17 27.83
C ILE A 627 46.00 1.04 27.69
N GLY A 628 46.47 1.24 26.46
CA GLY A 628 47.54 2.17 26.14
C GLY A 628 47.24 2.94 24.87
N MET A 629 47.69 4.19 24.83
CA MET A 629 47.45 5.13 23.73
C MET A 629 48.41 4.89 22.54
N GLY A 630 47.89 5.01 21.33
CA GLY A 630 48.61 4.80 20.08
C GLY A 630 48.56 3.34 19.57
N LYS A 631 49.21 3.08 18.42
CA LYS A 631 49.23 1.75 17.76
C LYS A 631 50.07 0.70 18.50
N ALA A 632 51.06 1.17 19.25
CA ALA A 632 52.05 0.35 19.97
C ALA A 632 52.44 1.06 21.28
N PRO A 633 51.56 1.02 22.30
CA PRO A 633 51.79 1.76 23.53
C PRO A 633 52.92 1.17 24.37
N SER A 634 53.73 2.06 24.96
CA SER A 634 54.75 1.72 25.96
C SER A 634 54.28 1.93 27.41
N LYS A 635 53.19 2.69 27.60
CA LYS A 635 52.55 2.96 28.90
C LYS A 635 51.16 2.35 28.93
N TRP A 636 50.79 1.77 30.07
CA TRP A 636 49.53 1.07 30.27
C TRP A 636 48.80 1.61 31.49
N SER A 637 47.50 1.87 31.32
CA SER A 637 46.56 2.30 32.35
C SER A 637 45.49 1.22 32.55
N ARG A 638 44.89 1.14 33.74
CA ARG A 638 43.79 0.20 34.01
C ARG A 638 42.47 0.84 33.62
N ILE A 639 41.64 0.11 32.88
CA ILE A 639 40.33 0.55 32.42
C ILE A 639 39.26 -0.50 32.71
N ARG A 640 38.05 -0.06 33.05
CA ARG A 640 36.90 -0.94 33.20
C ARG A 640 36.24 -1.17 31.84
N VAL A 641 36.03 -2.43 31.50
CA VAL A 641 35.37 -2.87 30.26
C VAL A 641 34.12 -3.66 30.62
N PRO A 642 32.95 -3.34 30.03
CA PRO A 642 32.77 -2.29 29.02
C PRO A 642 32.69 -0.88 29.61
N GLY A 643 32.98 0.12 28.77
CA GLY A 643 32.92 1.55 29.05
C GLY A 643 33.63 2.38 28.00
N TYR A 644 33.16 3.63 27.79
CA TYR A 644 33.85 4.62 26.97
C TYR A 644 35.14 5.09 27.65
N TRP A 645 36.26 5.13 26.93
CA TRP A 645 37.56 5.45 27.57
C TRP A 645 37.62 6.89 28.12
N GLU A 646 36.83 7.83 27.59
CA GLU A 646 36.73 9.21 28.07
C GLU A 646 36.01 9.29 29.42
N LYS A 647 35.13 8.32 29.69
CA LYS A 647 34.26 8.27 30.87
C LYS A 647 34.75 7.33 31.95
N CYS A 648 35.84 6.60 31.69
CA CYS A 648 36.41 5.63 32.63
C CYS A 648 37.35 6.23 33.69
N GLY A 649 37.47 7.57 33.76
CA GLY A 649 38.25 8.26 34.79
C GLY A 649 39.75 8.40 34.48
N LEU A 650 40.20 7.98 33.29
CA LEU A 650 41.56 8.20 32.80
C LEU A 650 41.65 9.60 32.18
N THR A 651 42.42 10.50 32.79
CA THR A 651 42.52 11.90 32.34
C THR A 651 43.17 12.03 30.98
N GLU A 652 44.10 11.14 30.66
CA GLU A 652 44.80 11.08 29.37
C GLU A 652 43.90 10.68 28.19
N PHE A 653 42.77 10.02 28.45
CA PHE A 653 41.80 9.62 27.42
C PHE A 653 40.62 10.60 27.28
N ARG A 654 40.60 11.73 28.01
CA ARG A 654 39.52 12.72 27.87
C ARG A 654 39.59 13.43 26.51
N GLY A 655 38.59 13.19 25.66
CA GLY A 655 38.51 13.77 24.31
C GLY A 655 39.61 13.27 23.38
N TYR A 656 40.07 12.04 23.60
CA TYR A 656 41.10 11.41 22.78
C TYR A 656 40.48 10.64 21.63
N ASP A 657 40.74 11.10 20.40
CA ASP A 657 40.44 10.36 19.18
C ASP A 657 41.74 9.76 18.62
N GLY A 658 41.71 8.50 18.19
CA GLY A 658 42.86 7.84 17.56
C GLY A 658 42.97 6.36 17.89
N TYR A 659 44.21 5.88 17.90
CA TYR A 659 44.48 4.47 18.18
C TYR A 659 44.60 4.22 19.68
N ALA A 660 44.01 3.14 20.17
CA ALA A 660 44.31 2.60 21.48
C ALA A 660 44.50 1.08 21.37
N VAL A 661 45.30 0.50 22.26
CA VAL A 661 45.44 -0.95 22.39
C VAL A 661 44.99 -1.35 23.77
N TYR A 662 44.05 -2.28 23.82
CA TYR A 662 43.63 -2.98 25.02
C TYR A 662 44.37 -4.32 25.12
N ARG A 663 44.67 -4.75 26.34
CA ARG A 663 45.12 -6.12 26.62
C ARG A 663 44.47 -6.68 27.87
N ARG A 664 44.25 -8.00 27.87
CA ARG A 664 43.70 -8.75 29.00
C ARG A 664 44.34 -10.12 29.09
N ALA A 665 44.81 -10.45 30.29
CA ALA A 665 45.14 -11.81 30.66
C ALA A 665 43.91 -12.48 31.31
N PHE A 666 43.66 -13.75 30.99
CA PHE A 666 42.58 -14.52 31.59
C PHE A 666 42.99 -15.98 31.81
N TYR A 667 42.55 -16.57 32.91
CA TYR A 667 42.80 -17.98 33.21
C TYR A 667 41.69 -18.84 32.62
N LEU A 668 42.05 -19.90 31.89
CA LEU A 668 41.09 -20.87 31.38
C LEU A 668 41.21 -22.19 32.17
N PRO A 669 40.23 -22.56 33.00
CA PRO A 669 40.32 -23.75 33.85
C PRO A 669 40.51 -25.05 33.07
N GLU A 670 41.40 -25.92 33.55
CA GLU A 670 41.69 -27.24 32.93
C GLU A 670 40.44 -28.09 32.73
N LYS A 671 39.49 -28.04 33.69
CA LYS A 671 38.21 -28.76 33.61
C LYS A 671 37.33 -28.40 32.40
N LYS A 672 37.57 -27.25 31.74
CA LYS A 672 36.83 -26.85 30.53
C LYS A 672 37.38 -27.50 29.26
N ARG A 673 38.58 -28.13 29.30
CA ARG A 673 39.26 -28.71 28.13
C ARG A 673 38.39 -29.69 27.36
N GLU A 674 37.74 -30.63 28.05
CA GLU A 674 36.94 -31.68 27.42
C GLU A 674 35.81 -31.12 26.55
N MET A 675 35.11 -30.10 27.03
CA MET A 675 33.98 -29.49 26.31
C MET A 675 34.42 -28.49 25.22
N TRP A 676 35.51 -27.77 25.46
CA TRP A 676 35.93 -26.70 24.55
C TRP A 676 36.79 -27.22 23.39
N THR A 677 37.52 -28.32 23.58
CA THR A 677 38.39 -28.90 22.54
C THR A 677 37.54 -29.42 21.38
N GLY A 678 37.84 -28.98 20.15
CA GLY A 678 37.09 -29.36 18.95
C GLY A 678 35.75 -28.64 18.78
N SER A 679 35.34 -27.81 19.74
CA SER A 679 34.14 -26.99 19.65
C SER A 679 34.44 -25.63 19.03
N GLU A 680 33.42 -24.98 18.46
CA GLU A 680 33.58 -23.60 17.99
C GLU A 680 33.60 -22.65 19.18
N VAL A 681 34.67 -21.86 19.32
CA VAL A 681 34.78 -20.84 20.35
C VAL A 681 34.60 -19.46 19.71
N VAL A 682 33.74 -18.63 20.28
CA VAL A 682 33.47 -17.26 19.81
C VAL A 682 33.85 -16.25 20.88
N LEU A 683 34.75 -15.32 20.54
CA LEU A 683 35.02 -14.11 21.33
C LEU A 683 34.04 -13.02 20.94
N GLU A 684 33.29 -12.53 21.92
CA GLU A 684 32.17 -11.61 21.71
C GLU A 684 32.40 -10.28 22.43
N PHE A 685 32.13 -9.19 21.71
CA PHE A 685 32.03 -7.82 22.25
C PHE A 685 30.72 -7.18 21.79
N GLY A 686 29.97 -6.54 22.70
CA GLY A 686 28.68 -5.95 22.36
C GLY A 686 28.78 -4.70 21.49
N GLY A 687 29.83 -3.90 21.69
CA GLY A 687 30.08 -2.68 20.94
C GLY A 687 31.50 -2.20 21.17
N ILE A 688 32.20 -1.96 20.07
CA ILE A 688 33.51 -1.33 20.04
C ILE A 688 33.38 -0.13 19.10
N ASP A 689 33.70 1.04 19.62
CA ASP A 689 33.53 2.28 18.87
C ASP A 689 34.51 2.31 17.68
N ASP A 690 33.94 2.66 16.53
CA ASP A 690 34.54 2.62 15.21
C ASP A 690 35.13 1.28 14.73
N ALA A 691 36.44 1.07 14.79
CA ALA A 691 37.10 -0.06 14.14
C ALA A 691 38.03 -0.81 15.09
N ASP A 692 38.24 -2.11 14.83
CA ASP A 692 39.12 -2.94 15.66
C ASP A 692 39.78 -4.12 14.93
N GLU A 693 40.90 -4.57 15.49
CA GLU A 693 41.60 -5.81 15.17
C GLU A 693 41.94 -6.53 16.48
N VAL A 694 41.74 -7.86 16.55
CA VAL A 694 41.92 -8.66 17.76
C VAL A 694 42.85 -9.84 17.56
N TRP A 695 43.67 -10.11 18.58
CA TRP A 695 44.56 -11.26 18.69
C TRP A 695 44.31 -12.00 20.01
N VAL A 696 44.38 -13.33 19.96
CA VAL A 696 44.33 -14.20 21.13
C VAL A 696 45.56 -15.11 21.12
N ASN A 697 46.31 -15.11 22.22
CA ASN A 697 47.60 -15.82 22.35
C ASN A 697 48.58 -15.57 21.18
N GLY A 698 48.55 -14.36 20.60
CA GLY A 698 49.41 -13.95 19.50
C GLY A 698 48.87 -14.28 18.09
N ILE A 699 47.77 -15.04 17.99
CA ILE A 699 47.13 -15.36 16.71
C ILE A 699 45.99 -14.37 16.45
N GLN A 700 45.93 -13.80 15.25
CA GLN A 700 44.86 -12.85 14.89
C GLN A 700 43.52 -13.60 14.77
N ALA A 701 42.55 -13.20 15.58
CA ALA A 701 41.21 -13.78 15.58
C ALA A 701 40.24 -13.07 14.64
N GLY A 702 40.47 -11.78 14.35
CA GLY A 702 39.66 -11.04 13.38
C GLY A 702 39.79 -9.52 13.51
N GLY A 703 38.84 -8.83 12.88
CA GLY A 703 38.68 -7.38 12.98
C GLY A 703 37.37 -6.94 12.31
N CYS A 704 36.94 -5.72 12.61
CA CYS A 704 35.70 -5.15 12.12
C CYS A 704 35.86 -3.63 11.90
N GLY A 705 35.21 -3.10 10.86
CA GLY A 705 35.55 -1.78 10.34
C GLY A 705 36.86 -1.81 9.55
N GLN A 706 37.39 -0.64 9.21
CA GLN A 706 38.70 -0.49 8.56
C GLN A 706 39.46 0.67 9.18
N PHE A 707 40.73 0.45 9.48
CA PHE A 707 41.62 1.53 9.93
C PHE A 707 42.01 2.47 8.78
N PRO A 708 42.41 3.73 9.09
CA PRO A 708 42.99 4.64 8.11
C PRO A 708 44.12 4.01 7.29
N PRO A 709 44.28 4.39 6.00
CA PRO A 709 43.66 5.55 5.34
C PRO A 709 42.26 5.28 4.74
N ARG A 710 41.82 4.03 4.64
CA ARG A 710 40.47 3.68 4.15
C ARG A 710 39.53 3.46 5.31
N PHE A 711 39.34 4.51 6.11
CA PHE A 711 38.57 4.38 7.34
C PHE A 711 37.12 4.00 7.08
N CYS A 712 36.63 3.00 7.81
CA CYS A 712 35.23 2.61 7.85
C CYS A 712 34.85 2.30 9.29
N THR A 713 33.91 3.08 9.84
CA THR A 713 33.34 2.81 11.16
C THR A 713 32.49 1.53 11.16
N ALA A 714 32.46 0.87 12.30
CA ALA A 714 31.54 -0.18 12.68
C ALA A 714 31.06 0.03 14.14
N TRP A 715 31.02 1.27 14.63
CA TRP A 715 30.83 1.61 16.06
C TRP A 715 29.64 0.93 16.77
N SER A 716 28.54 0.70 16.05
CA SER A 716 27.31 0.11 16.57
C SER A 716 27.19 -1.40 16.38
N ARG A 717 28.12 -2.02 15.64
CA ARG A 717 28.05 -3.44 15.27
C ARG A 717 28.57 -4.33 16.41
N PRO A 718 27.84 -5.35 16.86
CA PRO A 718 28.38 -6.36 17.76
C PRO A 718 29.53 -7.13 17.09
N ARG A 719 30.57 -7.43 17.86
CA ARG A 719 31.71 -8.23 17.40
C ARG A 719 31.57 -9.66 17.84
N GLN A 720 31.77 -10.57 16.89
CA GLN A 720 31.94 -11.99 17.17
C GLN A 720 33.08 -12.51 16.30
N TYR A 721 34.10 -13.06 16.93
CA TYR A 721 35.29 -13.60 16.30
C TYR A 721 35.40 -15.09 16.62
N SER A 722 35.32 -15.95 15.61
CA SER A 722 35.56 -17.39 15.79
C SER A 722 37.05 -17.62 16.05
N ILE A 723 37.36 -18.35 17.12
CA ILE A 723 38.70 -18.65 17.58
C ILE A 723 38.88 -20.17 17.56
N PRO A 724 39.95 -20.70 16.93
CA PRO A 724 40.26 -22.13 17.03
C PRO A 724 40.54 -22.49 18.49
N ALA A 725 39.85 -23.49 19.04
CA ALA A 725 40.01 -23.89 20.44
C ALA A 725 41.46 -24.32 20.77
N GLU A 726 42.21 -24.75 19.75
CA GLU A 726 43.59 -25.21 19.83
C GLU A 726 44.58 -24.11 20.22
N ILE A 727 44.24 -22.84 19.99
CA ILE A 727 45.11 -21.73 20.40
C ILE A 727 44.97 -21.43 21.89
N LEU A 728 43.91 -21.91 22.55
CA LEU A 728 43.66 -21.69 23.98
C LEU A 728 44.46 -22.67 24.83
N ARG A 729 45.03 -22.15 25.92
CA ARG A 729 45.83 -22.89 26.87
C ARG A 729 44.99 -23.17 28.11
N PHE A 730 44.50 -24.40 28.23
CA PHE A 730 43.75 -24.86 29.40
C PHE A 730 44.70 -25.11 30.58
N GLY A 731 44.23 -24.80 31.79
CA GLY A 731 45.04 -24.87 33.00
C GLY A 731 46.03 -23.71 33.15
N GLU A 732 46.05 -22.77 32.21
CA GLU A 732 47.03 -21.70 32.10
C GLU A 732 46.40 -20.32 31.84
N THR A 733 47.24 -19.28 31.87
CA THR A 733 46.87 -17.91 31.51
C THR A 733 46.99 -17.69 30.00
N ASN A 734 45.93 -17.16 29.42
CA ASN A 734 45.77 -16.76 28.03
C ASN A 734 45.81 -15.24 27.92
N SER A 735 46.07 -14.72 26.72
CA SER A 735 46.11 -13.29 26.43
C SER A 735 45.17 -12.89 25.29
N ILE A 736 44.54 -11.72 25.43
CA ILE A 736 43.80 -11.02 24.38
C ILE A 736 44.47 -9.67 24.19
N ILE A 737 44.70 -9.29 22.94
CA ILE A 737 45.12 -7.95 22.54
C ILE A 737 44.07 -7.44 21.54
N LEU A 738 43.52 -6.26 21.79
CA LEU A 738 42.55 -5.62 20.90
C LEU A 738 43.06 -4.24 20.56
N ARG A 739 43.32 -3.98 19.29
CA ARG A 739 43.62 -2.63 18.78
C ARG A 739 42.32 -2.00 18.32
N VAL A 740 42.07 -0.77 18.74
CA VAL A 740 40.90 0.02 18.38
C VAL A 740 41.36 1.31 17.72
N TYR A 741 40.61 1.78 16.73
CA TYR A 741 40.74 3.12 16.18
C TYR A 741 39.39 3.81 16.25
N ASP A 742 39.35 4.89 17.01
CA ASP A 742 38.26 5.85 17.09
C ASP A 742 38.61 7.08 16.25
N ALA A 743 37.73 7.44 15.31
CA ALA A 743 37.94 8.59 14.44
C ALA A 743 37.46 9.89 15.07
N MET A 744 36.40 9.85 15.90
CA MET A 744 35.85 11.02 16.57
C MET A 744 34.84 10.64 17.66
N GLY A 745 34.92 11.32 18.81
CA GLY A 745 33.84 11.37 19.77
C GLY A 745 34.11 10.59 21.05
N GLN A 746 33.50 9.41 21.19
CA GLN A 746 33.63 8.58 22.39
C GLN A 746 34.12 7.19 22.04
N GLY A 747 35.38 6.90 22.32
CA GLY A 747 35.97 5.62 21.95
C GLY A 747 35.84 4.50 22.99
N GLY A 748 36.13 3.27 22.54
CA GLY A 748 36.37 2.12 23.41
C GLY A 748 35.38 0.96 23.29
N ILE A 749 35.56 -0.05 24.14
CA ILE A 749 34.68 -1.23 24.23
C ILE A 749 33.47 -0.86 25.10
N TRP A 750 32.48 -0.17 24.52
CA TRP A 750 31.48 0.55 25.30
C TRP A 750 30.23 -0.25 25.67
N LYS A 751 29.99 -1.41 25.05
CA LYS A 751 28.73 -2.18 25.23
C LYS A 751 28.95 -3.66 25.52
N GLU A 752 28.13 -4.21 26.41
CA GLU A 752 28.03 -5.65 26.70
C GLU A 752 27.39 -6.45 25.55
N PRO A 753 27.73 -7.75 25.40
CA PRO A 753 28.57 -8.58 26.29
C PRO A 753 30.09 -8.42 26.03
N VAL A 754 30.93 -8.93 26.93
CA VAL A 754 32.39 -9.11 26.69
C VAL A 754 32.79 -10.47 27.26
N ARG A 755 32.88 -11.50 26.40
CA ARG A 755 33.01 -12.91 26.85
C ARG A 755 33.58 -13.83 25.78
N LEU A 756 34.02 -15.02 26.19
CA LEU A 756 34.19 -16.18 25.31
C LEU A 756 32.99 -17.10 25.47
N ARG A 757 32.56 -17.72 24.36
CA ARG A 757 31.51 -18.73 24.34
C ARG A 757 31.96 -19.94 23.57
N VAL A 758 31.63 -21.12 24.08
CA VAL A 758 31.56 -22.32 23.26
C VAL A 758 30.18 -22.40 22.65
N VAL A 759 30.13 -22.57 21.34
CA VAL A 759 28.88 -22.57 20.60
C VAL A 759 28.69 -23.83 19.78
N GLU A 760 27.43 -24.22 19.66
CA GLU A 760 26.97 -25.17 18.66
C GLU A 760 26.08 -24.42 17.66
N ARG A 761 26.36 -24.59 16.37
CA ARG A 761 25.51 -24.00 15.32
C ARG A 761 24.28 -24.85 15.14
N TYR A 762 23.11 -24.22 15.06
CA TYR A 762 21.92 -24.92 14.58
C TYR A 762 22.19 -25.48 13.18
N PRO A 763 22.02 -26.80 12.95
CA PRO A 763 22.26 -27.39 11.64
C PRO A 763 21.25 -26.82 10.64
N ILE A 764 21.75 -26.14 9.59
CA ILE A 764 20.93 -25.62 8.48
C ILE A 764 20.18 -26.77 7.76
N SER A 765 20.64 -28.02 7.91
CA SER A 765 20.02 -29.23 7.36
C SER A 765 18.98 -29.91 8.29
N GLY A 766 18.79 -29.42 9.53
CA GLY A 766 17.96 -30.04 10.57
C GLY A 766 16.44 -30.06 10.30
N TRP A 767 16.00 -29.51 9.17
CA TRP A 767 14.59 -29.39 8.78
C TRP A 767 13.78 -30.69 8.78
N LYS A 768 14.42 -31.87 8.68
CA LYS A 768 13.70 -33.16 8.70
C LYS A 768 13.39 -33.68 10.10
N GLN A 769 14.23 -33.40 11.11
CA GLN A 769 14.14 -34.14 12.39
C GLN A 769 13.09 -33.59 13.36
N GLU A 770 12.87 -32.27 13.42
CA GLU A 770 11.87 -31.73 14.36
C GLU A 770 10.42 -32.07 13.99
N ARG A 771 10.16 -32.43 12.73
CA ARG A 771 8.83 -32.85 12.26
C ARG A 771 8.48 -34.29 12.63
N GLU A 772 9.47 -35.11 13.00
CA GLU A 772 9.23 -36.49 13.47
C GLU A 772 9.09 -36.54 15.01
N SER A 773 9.43 -35.45 15.71
CA SER A 773 9.36 -35.35 17.19
C SER A 773 8.19 -34.53 17.74
N ARG A 774 7.37 -33.91 16.88
CA ARG A 774 6.13 -33.22 17.22
C ARG A 774 5.00 -33.81 16.40
#